data_AF-A0A2N5CPZ3-F1
#
_entry.id   AF-A0A2N5CPZ3-F1
#
_cell.length_a   1.000
_cell.length_b   1.000
_cell.length_c   1.000
_cell.angle_alpha   90.00
_cell.angle_beta   90.00
_cell.angle_gamma   90.00
#
_symmetry.space_group_name_H-M   'P 1'
#
loop_
_entity.id
_entity.type
_entity.pdbx_description
1 polymer ?
#
loop_
_entity_poly.entity_id
_entity_poly.type
_entity_poly.pdbx_seq_one_letter_code
_entity_poly.pdbx_strand_id
1 'polypeptide(L)'
;MTQSRNNHYVPRWYQEGFFEPGGNTLAYLDLTPPTHKLPDGRVVSGRSRFKSSTPQCFVQRDLYSTFFGVQVNDEIERKLFGAVDTDGAPAVKAFMGSDPIEWHRHFQTLFTYVDIQKMRTPKGLAWLRAQYPELSQNELMFEMQGVQMLNCTIWTEGVREIVSAEDSDVKFIVTDSPVTVYNPAIAPTGRGDHDPSIRLKGSQTIFPLNRDFCLILTNLEYAKDPSENPLERRTFARNFRASMVRTDTFIRTRKLAAADVLSINAILKACAHRYVAAGREEWLHPEQQAPNEWQELGAPLRPPQEGLWNFGGEIFAKLNDGRVLYQDEFGRTEKPYEALQKTLGAPGDNDFCGCGSGRAQKYCCRPIPVHLRPSWTELSIRERNLALCRAAKDIIGFGPDVSWAEVRKAMTDERISRLYGVFTAFWPLETDLLQLLPKPDGRPRAVYSGVIHPELINEFAVGASLYFGELLIIHPFVHAGAVNKEYSPVDNPRIYRQEILKALSLLFTLEPLIYLGLVNLVPNPGAFDHHLQMQTMQMAEQRSAGRLPDLNPQDRAFKVMDAERRRSQMLAPPDALKARLLKSGFDVAGISAEEVSQAIEQLKLADPLVSLQPDSLGGGQGGGVLNMFQLQPNFEMALYLAQATGSVVVTDSAHRWAEILDALLRRGVDPHGGLGDLVCRLEKASFAFPQDEMDVFRLALDGSLAAYPPLLHEAGKYLTGLKTRASKPNYEAGLAGRFSALHVSAQSFISKRDAPKVIGRMKVAAPVQGIYDPTVNRLLLMSNAEHYLDRTPMAFFLEPR
;
A
#
# COMPACT_ATOMS: atom_id res chain seq x y z
N MET A 1 15.43 -21.73 -33.56
CA MET A 1 15.24 -20.27 -33.47
C MET A 1 16.37 -19.73 -32.59
N THR A 2 17.11 -18.73 -33.06
CA THR A 2 18.23 -18.12 -32.31
C THR A 2 17.68 -17.24 -31.19
N GLN A 3 18.01 -17.57 -29.93
CA GLN A 3 17.63 -16.76 -28.77
C GLN A 3 18.31 -15.38 -28.84
N SER A 4 17.54 -14.31 -28.68
CA SER A 4 18.08 -12.94 -28.66
C SER A 4 18.68 -12.66 -27.30
N ARG A 5 20.01 -12.82 -27.19
CA ARG A 5 20.74 -12.54 -25.94
C ARG A 5 21.21 -11.10 -25.81
N ASN A 6 21.13 -10.31 -26.87
CA ASN A 6 21.51 -8.90 -26.87
C ASN A 6 20.23 -8.05 -26.80
N ASN A 7 19.95 -7.49 -25.64
CA ASN A 7 18.74 -6.74 -25.38
C ASN A 7 18.99 -5.25 -25.66
N HIS A 8 18.28 -4.69 -26.63
CA HIS A 8 18.31 -3.25 -26.90
C HIS A 8 17.36 -2.56 -25.93
N TYR A 9 17.90 -1.93 -24.89
CA TYR A 9 17.08 -1.25 -23.89
C TYR A 9 16.62 0.15 -24.33
N VAL A 10 17.29 0.74 -25.32
CA VAL A 10 16.74 1.82 -26.16
C VAL A 10 16.49 1.24 -27.55
N PRO A 11 15.22 1.11 -28.00
CA PRO A 11 14.89 0.47 -29.26
C PRO A 11 15.59 1.12 -30.46
N ARG A 12 16.02 0.29 -31.42
CA ARG A 12 16.72 0.78 -32.62
C ARG A 12 15.87 1.77 -33.42
N TRP A 13 14.58 1.48 -33.60
CA TRP A 13 13.64 2.37 -34.30
C TRP A 13 13.56 3.76 -33.66
N TYR A 14 13.67 3.83 -32.33
CA TYR A 14 13.62 5.10 -31.60
C TYR A 14 14.93 5.87 -31.78
N GLN A 15 16.08 5.18 -31.73
CA GLN A 15 17.39 5.81 -32.02
C GLN A 15 17.46 6.40 -33.43
N GLU A 16 16.83 5.76 -34.42
CA GLU A 16 16.79 6.24 -35.81
C GLU A 16 16.09 7.59 -35.95
N GLY A 17 15.20 7.95 -35.02
CA GLY A 17 14.58 9.28 -34.94
C GLY A 17 15.57 10.43 -34.66
N PHE A 18 16.82 10.11 -34.28
CA PHE A 18 17.85 11.10 -33.95
C PHE A 18 18.88 11.31 -35.07
N PHE A 19 18.70 10.68 -36.24
CA PHE A 19 19.62 10.86 -37.36
C PHE A 19 19.57 12.27 -37.96
N GLU A 20 20.72 12.73 -38.47
CA GLU A 20 20.73 13.84 -39.43
C GLU A 20 19.95 13.48 -40.70
N PRO A 21 19.41 14.46 -41.44
CA PRO A 21 18.62 14.16 -42.64
C PRO A 21 19.53 13.47 -43.67
N GLY A 22 19.11 12.30 -44.16
CA GLY A 22 19.92 11.46 -45.06
C GLY A 22 21.04 10.66 -44.36
N GLY A 23 21.16 10.74 -43.04
CA GLY A 23 22.08 9.94 -42.23
C GLY A 23 21.50 8.58 -41.82
N ASN A 24 22.39 7.68 -41.41
CA ASN A 24 22.04 6.34 -40.90
C ASN A 24 22.90 5.91 -39.69
N THR A 25 23.58 6.88 -39.06
CA THR A 25 24.51 6.67 -37.94
C THR A 25 24.39 7.82 -36.95
N LEU A 26 24.76 7.56 -35.69
CA LEU A 26 24.85 8.54 -34.62
C LEU A 26 26.30 8.70 -34.17
N ALA A 27 26.64 9.88 -33.67
CA ALA A 27 27.82 10.08 -32.84
C ALA A 27 27.49 9.65 -31.40
N TYR A 28 28.32 8.78 -30.82
CA TYR A 28 28.17 8.25 -29.47
C TYR A 28 29.29 8.75 -28.57
N LEU A 29 28.93 8.98 -27.31
CA LEU A 29 29.84 9.23 -26.19
C LEU A 29 29.61 8.15 -25.12
N ASP A 30 30.61 7.28 -24.91
CA ASP A 30 30.74 6.44 -23.72
C ASP A 30 31.33 7.29 -22.61
N LEU A 31 30.51 7.59 -21.61
CA LEU A 31 30.91 8.30 -20.41
C LEU A 31 31.90 7.46 -19.61
N THR A 32 31.76 6.13 -19.61
CA THR A 32 32.63 5.19 -18.87
C THR A 32 33.33 4.22 -19.83
N PRO A 33 34.28 4.72 -20.66
CA PRO A 33 34.99 3.89 -21.62
C PRO A 33 35.77 2.77 -20.91
N PRO A 34 35.83 1.56 -21.49
CA PRO A 34 36.55 0.44 -20.90
C PRO A 34 38.04 0.76 -20.73
N THR A 35 38.65 0.28 -19.66
CA THR A 35 40.08 0.46 -19.39
C THR A 35 40.86 -0.81 -19.73
N HIS A 36 41.97 -0.68 -20.42
CA HIS A 36 42.83 -1.79 -20.82
C HIS A 36 44.17 -1.70 -20.07
N LYS A 37 44.56 -2.78 -19.40
CA LYS A 37 45.88 -2.88 -18.78
C LYS A 37 46.88 -3.41 -19.81
N LEU A 38 47.89 -2.61 -20.12
CA LEU A 38 48.98 -2.96 -21.03
C LEU A 38 49.94 -3.97 -20.37
N PRO A 39 50.75 -4.71 -21.15
CA PRO A 39 51.73 -5.66 -20.63
C PRO A 39 52.75 -5.06 -19.64
N ASP A 40 53.00 -3.76 -19.73
CA ASP A 40 53.88 -3.00 -18.84
C ASP A 40 53.19 -2.47 -17.57
N GLY A 41 51.92 -2.83 -17.35
CA GLY A 41 51.12 -2.45 -16.19
C GLY A 41 50.38 -1.12 -16.32
N ARG A 42 50.62 -0.31 -17.36
CA ARG A 42 49.88 0.94 -17.59
C ARG A 42 48.41 0.66 -17.92
N VAL A 43 47.50 1.50 -17.42
CA VAL A 43 46.06 1.42 -17.73
C VAL A 43 45.73 2.52 -18.73
N VAL A 44 45.28 2.15 -19.93
CA VAL A 44 44.82 3.10 -20.96
C VAL A 44 43.31 3.02 -21.11
N SER A 45 42.66 4.16 -21.27
CA SER A 45 41.22 4.23 -21.54
C SER A 45 40.94 3.92 -23.00
N GLY A 46 39.88 3.15 -23.26
CA GLY A 46 39.38 2.86 -24.58
C GLY A 46 38.76 4.10 -25.25
N ARG A 47 38.28 3.92 -26.48
CA ARG A 47 37.66 4.99 -27.26
C ARG A 47 36.33 5.43 -26.62
N SER A 48 36.28 6.67 -26.13
CA SER A 48 35.07 7.26 -25.54
C SER A 48 34.11 7.84 -26.58
N ARG A 49 34.60 8.30 -27.73
CA ARG A 49 33.76 8.88 -28.80
C ARG A 49 33.85 8.10 -30.09
N PHE A 50 32.72 7.74 -30.68
CA PHE A 50 32.70 6.97 -31.92
C PHE A 50 31.41 7.20 -32.71
N LYS A 51 31.47 7.02 -34.04
CA LYS A 51 30.30 7.07 -34.92
C LYS A 51 29.91 5.65 -35.30
N SER A 52 28.63 5.29 -35.17
CA SER A 52 28.17 3.93 -35.42
C SER A 52 26.68 3.85 -35.78
N SER A 53 26.24 2.69 -36.26
CA SER A 53 24.82 2.38 -36.47
C SER A 53 24.14 1.96 -35.16
N THR A 54 22.81 2.02 -35.13
CA THR A 54 21.96 1.76 -33.95
C THR A 54 22.09 0.36 -33.33
N PRO A 55 22.51 -0.71 -34.04
CA PRO A 55 22.71 -2.02 -33.40
C PRO A 55 23.93 -2.10 -32.45
N GLN A 56 24.83 -1.12 -32.44
CA GLN A 56 26.11 -1.21 -31.74
C GLN A 56 26.11 -0.55 -30.34
N CYS A 57 25.06 0.19 -29.99
CA CYS A 57 24.94 0.88 -28.71
C CYS A 57 23.56 0.69 -28.08
N PHE A 58 23.39 1.14 -26.84
CA PHE A 58 22.19 0.95 -26.03
C PHE A 58 21.71 -0.50 -25.94
N VAL A 59 22.68 -1.41 -25.86
CA VAL A 59 22.48 -2.86 -25.86
C VAL A 59 23.24 -3.48 -24.70
N GLN A 60 22.62 -4.44 -24.03
CA GLN A 60 23.27 -5.23 -22.99
C GLN A 60 22.90 -6.69 -23.15
N ARG A 61 23.88 -7.56 -22.94
CA ARG A 61 23.65 -8.99 -23.00
C ARG A 61 22.90 -9.48 -21.77
N ASP A 62 21.87 -10.28 -21.99
CA ASP A 62 21.06 -10.97 -20.97
C ASP A 62 20.45 -10.02 -19.91
N LEU A 63 20.13 -8.78 -20.29
CA LEU A 63 19.52 -7.80 -19.39
C LEU A 63 18.12 -8.25 -18.94
N TYR A 64 17.37 -8.89 -19.86
CA TYR A 64 15.99 -9.35 -19.62
C TYR A 64 15.84 -10.87 -19.69
N SER A 65 16.96 -11.60 -19.78
CA SER A 65 16.93 -13.06 -19.82
C SER A 65 16.54 -13.60 -18.45
N THR A 66 15.69 -14.64 -18.45
CA THR A 66 15.44 -15.46 -17.26
C THR A 66 16.17 -16.79 -17.38
N PHE A 67 16.54 -17.38 -16.24
CA PHE A 67 17.43 -18.52 -16.16
C PHE A 67 16.79 -19.68 -15.40
N PHE A 68 16.81 -20.87 -16.00
CA PHE A 68 16.37 -22.13 -15.38
C PHE A 68 17.52 -23.14 -15.45
N GLY A 69 18.41 -23.07 -14.46
CA GLY A 69 19.71 -23.75 -14.54
C GLY A 69 20.56 -23.17 -15.66
N VAL A 70 20.92 -24.00 -16.64
CA VAL A 70 21.70 -23.57 -17.83
C VAL A 70 20.83 -23.07 -18.98
N GLN A 71 19.51 -23.23 -18.89
CA GLN A 71 18.58 -22.79 -19.93
C GLN A 71 18.32 -21.30 -19.80
N VAL A 72 18.52 -20.58 -20.91
CA VAL A 72 18.21 -19.15 -21.05
C VAL A 72 16.84 -19.01 -21.72
N ASN A 73 16.00 -18.14 -21.19
CA ASN A 73 14.69 -17.81 -21.75
C ASN A 73 14.61 -16.30 -22.07
N ASP A 74 14.29 -15.99 -23.32
CA ASP A 74 14.20 -14.63 -23.90
C ASP A 74 12.75 -14.16 -24.12
N GLU A 75 11.76 -14.80 -23.51
CA GLU A 75 10.34 -14.46 -23.70
C GLU A 75 9.99 -13.03 -23.30
N ILE A 76 10.73 -12.43 -22.35
CA ILE A 76 10.51 -11.03 -21.96
C ILE A 76 10.87 -10.09 -23.11
N GLU A 77 12.01 -10.31 -23.77
CA GLU A 77 12.36 -9.56 -24.98
C GLU A 77 11.32 -9.78 -26.08
N ARG A 78 11.00 -11.05 -26.37
CA ARG A 78 10.20 -11.42 -27.54
C ARG A 78 8.71 -11.10 -27.41
N LYS A 79 8.11 -11.38 -26.25
CA LYS A 79 6.67 -11.27 -26.04
C LYS A 79 6.30 -9.92 -25.40
N LEU A 80 7.00 -9.53 -24.34
CA LEU A 80 6.69 -8.28 -23.64
C LEU A 80 7.23 -7.06 -24.40
N PHE A 81 8.56 -6.92 -24.50
CA PHE A 81 9.14 -5.73 -25.14
C PHE A 81 8.88 -5.69 -26.65
N GLY A 82 8.78 -6.85 -27.32
CA GLY A 82 8.33 -6.94 -28.70
C GLY A 82 6.95 -6.32 -28.93
N ALA A 83 5.97 -6.59 -28.05
CA ALA A 83 4.63 -5.97 -28.14
C ALA A 83 4.69 -4.47 -27.82
N VAL A 84 5.37 -4.09 -26.74
CA VAL A 84 5.54 -2.69 -26.33
C VAL A 84 6.18 -1.84 -27.43
N ASP A 85 7.21 -2.35 -28.11
CA ASP A 85 7.89 -1.64 -29.19
C ASP A 85 7.02 -1.56 -30.46
N THR A 86 6.23 -2.60 -30.74
CA THR A 86 5.29 -2.64 -31.88
C THR A 86 4.20 -1.59 -31.74
N ASP A 87 3.66 -1.42 -30.54
CA ASP A 87 2.59 -0.45 -30.26
C ASP A 87 3.15 0.95 -29.98
N GLY A 88 4.33 1.04 -29.36
CA GLY A 88 4.98 2.29 -28.98
C GLY A 88 5.47 3.11 -30.17
N ALA A 89 6.01 2.49 -31.21
CA ALA A 89 6.51 3.19 -32.40
C ALA A 89 5.44 4.07 -33.10
N PRO A 90 4.23 3.56 -33.44
CA PRO A 90 3.17 4.40 -34.00
C PRO A 90 2.66 5.42 -32.98
N ALA A 91 2.63 5.11 -31.68
CA ALA A 91 2.21 6.06 -30.66
C ALA A 91 3.15 7.28 -30.59
N VAL A 92 4.47 7.07 -30.48
CA VAL A 92 5.45 8.17 -30.51
C VAL A 92 5.30 9.00 -31.78
N LYS A 93 5.10 8.35 -32.93
CA LYS A 93 4.87 9.04 -34.21
C LYS A 93 3.61 9.90 -34.22
N ALA A 94 2.50 9.42 -33.66
CA ALA A 94 1.26 10.17 -33.55
C ALA A 94 1.47 11.48 -32.77
N PHE A 95 2.22 11.44 -31.67
CA PHE A 95 2.52 12.61 -30.84
C PHE A 95 3.61 13.53 -31.41
N MET A 96 4.38 13.10 -32.42
CA MET A 96 5.16 14.06 -33.22
C MET A 96 4.26 14.89 -34.16
N GLY A 97 3.17 14.29 -34.66
CA GLY A 97 2.17 14.96 -35.47
C GLY A 97 1.21 15.87 -34.68
N SER A 98 0.27 16.49 -35.39
CA SER A 98 -0.70 17.45 -34.86
C SER A 98 -2.15 16.97 -34.88
N ASP A 99 -2.40 15.68 -35.16
CA ASP A 99 -3.75 15.11 -35.27
C ASP A 99 -4.30 14.66 -33.88
N PRO A 100 -5.31 15.34 -33.31
CA PRO A 100 -5.85 15.00 -32.01
C PRO A 100 -6.59 13.64 -31.99
N ILE A 101 -7.06 13.15 -33.13
CA ILE A 101 -7.72 11.83 -33.23
C ILE A 101 -6.68 10.74 -32.98
N GLU A 102 -5.52 10.84 -33.63
CA GLU A 102 -4.41 9.92 -33.41
C GLU A 102 -3.84 10.03 -31.99
N TRP A 103 -3.81 11.23 -31.41
CA TRP A 103 -3.43 11.40 -30.00
C TRP A 103 -4.38 10.65 -29.06
N HIS A 104 -5.70 10.80 -29.26
CA HIS A 104 -6.68 10.09 -28.46
C HIS A 104 -6.51 8.56 -28.60
N ARG A 105 -6.36 8.07 -29.83
CA ARG A 105 -6.18 6.65 -30.13
C ARG A 105 -4.94 6.05 -29.46
N HIS A 106 -3.84 6.81 -29.42
CA HIS A 106 -2.55 6.34 -28.91
C HIS A 106 -2.22 6.84 -27.50
N PHE A 107 -3.14 7.52 -26.81
CA PHE A 107 -2.87 8.18 -25.54
C PHE A 107 -2.34 7.22 -24.47
N GLN A 108 -3.07 6.14 -24.19
CA GLN A 108 -2.66 5.13 -23.22
C GLN A 108 -1.38 4.43 -23.66
N THR A 109 -1.26 4.10 -24.95
CA THR A 109 -0.07 3.44 -25.51
C THR A 109 1.20 4.27 -25.33
N LEU A 110 1.13 5.60 -25.54
CA LEU A 110 2.28 6.48 -25.32
C LEU A 110 2.76 6.42 -23.87
N PHE A 111 1.88 6.65 -22.90
CA PHE A 111 2.30 6.69 -21.49
C PHE A 111 2.75 5.33 -20.97
N THR A 112 2.11 4.23 -21.40
CA THR A 112 2.59 2.88 -21.12
C THR A 112 3.98 2.63 -21.72
N TYR A 113 4.21 3.07 -22.96
CA TYR A 113 5.53 2.96 -23.59
C TYR A 113 6.58 3.78 -22.83
N VAL A 114 6.29 5.04 -22.46
CA VAL A 114 7.21 5.90 -21.70
C VAL A 114 7.55 5.30 -20.33
N ASP A 115 6.56 4.76 -19.61
CA ASP A 115 6.76 4.12 -18.30
C ASP A 115 7.69 2.90 -18.42
N ILE A 116 7.40 2.01 -19.37
CA ILE A 116 8.22 0.81 -19.62
C ILE A 116 9.60 1.20 -20.14
N GLN A 117 9.70 2.20 -21.01
CA GLN A 117 10.96 2.70 -21.54
C GLN A 117 11.85 3.29 -20.46
N LYS A 118 11.28 3.87 -19.40
CA LYS A 118 12.00 4.27 -18.20
C LYS A 118 12.53 3.04 -17.43
N MET A 119 11.65 2.07 -17.19
CA MET A 119 11.94 0.90 -16.35
C MET A 119 12.89 -0.12 -16.97
N ARG A 120 12.86 -0.32 -18.29
CA ARG A 120 13.66 -1.35 -18.99
C ARG A 120 15.16 -1.03 -19.07
N THR A 121 15.58 0.19 -18.77
CA THR A 121 17.00 0.57 -18.86
C THR A 121 17.83 -0.07 -17.73
N PRO A 122 19.16 -0.20 -17.87
CA PRO A 122 20.02 -0.61 -16.76
C PRO A 122 19.82 0.24 -15.50
N LYS A 123 19.61 1.55 -15.69
CA LYS A 123 19.31 2.49 -14.61
C LYS A 123 17.95 2.21 -13.94
N GLY A 124 16.91 1.96 -14.74
CA GLY A 124 15.56 1.62 -14.25
C GLY A 124 15.52 0.29 -13.51
N LEU A 125 16.19 -0.74 -14.03
CA LEU A 125 16.30 -2.04 -13.36
C LEU A 125 17.16 -1.98 -12.08
N ALA A 126 18.21 -1.13 -12.06
CA ALA A 126 18.98 -0.88 -10.85
C ALA A 126 18.13 -0.18 -9.77
N TRP A 127 17.34 0.82 -10.16
CA TRP A 127 16.38 1.48 -9.26
C TRP A 127 15.36 0.48 -8.70
N LEU A 128 14.80 -0.38 -9.56
CA LEU A 128 13.84 -1.39 -9.13
C LEU A 128 14.47 -2.34 -8.13
N ARG A 129 15.67 -2.86 -8.43
CA ARG A 129 16.42 -3.74 -7.52
C ARG A 129 16.67 -3.08 -6.16
N ALA A 130 16.89 -1.78 -6.11
CA ALA A 130 17.09 -1.03 -4.87
C ALA A 130 15.83 -0.92 -3.99
N GLN A 131 14.63 -1.17 -4.53
CA GLN A 131 13.37 -1.16 -3.76
C GLN A 131 13.14 -2.45 -2.96
N TYR A 132 14.01 -3.45 -3.13
CA TYR A 132 13.88 -4.77 -2.52
C TYR A 132 15.18 -5.15 -1.78
N PRO A 133 15.09 -5.89 -0.66
CA PRO A 133 16.28 -6.31 0.07
C PRO A 133 17.15 -7.28 -0.72
N GLU A 134 16.54 -8.12 -1.55
CA GLU A 134 17.19 -9.08 -2.44
C GLU A 134 16.25 -9.49 -3.57
N LEU A 135 16.79 -9.61 -4.79
CA LEU A 135 16.10 -10.16 -5.95
C LEU A 135 17.09 -10.96 -6.79
N SER A 136 16.75 -12.20 -7.10
CA SER A 136 17.34 -12.93 -8.22
C SER A 136 17.02 -12.23 -9.54
N GLN A 137 17.73 -12.59 -10.62
CA GLN A 137 17.41 -12.06 -11.95
C GLN A 137 15.98 -12.42 -12.38
N ASN A 138 15.52 -13.63 -12.07
CA ASN A 138 14.15 -14.04 -12.39
C ASN A 138 13.13 -13.23 -11.60
N GLU A 139 13.31 -13.08 -10.28
CA GLU A 139 12.42 -12.25 -9.46
C GLU A 139 12.41 -10.80 -9.94
N LEU A 140 13.57 -10.20 -10.28
CA LEU A 140 13.62 -8.84 -10.84
C LEU A 140 12.78 -8.69 -12.11
N MET A 141 12.82 -9.70 -12.97
CA MET A 141 12.03 -9.72 -14.20
C MET A 141 10.52 -9.88 -13.95
N PHE A 142 10.13 -10.64 -12.93
CA PHE A 142 8.74 -10.71 -12.49
C PHE A 142 8.28 -9.39 -11.88
N GLU A 143 9.08 -8.79 -11.00
CA GLU A 143 8.75 -7.53 -10.36
C GLU A 143 8.67 -6.37 -11.36
N MET A 144 9.54 -6.34 -12.38
CA MET A 144 9.50 -5.34 -13.45
C MET A 144 8.19 -5.38 -14.23
N GLN A 145 7.62 -6.58 -14.45
CA GLN A 145 6.30 -6.73 -15.06
C GLN A 145 5.19 -6.27 -14.10
N GLY A 146 5.32 -6.59 -12.81
CA GLY A 146 4.33 -6.25 -11.80
C GLY A 146 4.19 -4.74 -11.52
N VAL A 147 5.25 -3.95 -11.75
CA VAL A 147 5.24 -2.49 -11.51
C VAL A 147 4.96 -1.65 -12.75
N GLN A 148 4.51 -2.25 -13.85
CA GLN A 148 4.17 -1.48 -15.05
C GLN A 148 3.08 -0.45 -14.77
N MET A 149 3.13 0.67 -15.50
CA MET A 149 2.21 1.80 -15.39
C MET A 149 2.32 2.59 -14.08
N LEU A 150 3.39 2.39 -13.30
CA LEU A 150 3.61 3.04 -12.00
C LEU A 150 3.47 4.57 -12.06
N ASN A 151 3.91 5.17 -13.17
CA ASN A 151 4.00 6.62 -13.30
C ASN A 151 2.83 7.25 -14.08
N CYS A 152 2.01 6.43 -14.76
CA CYS A 152 1.07 6.89 -15.79
C CYS A 152 0.05 7.90 -15.25
N THR A 153 -0.60 7.60 -14.13
CA THR A 153 -1.64 8.49 -13.55
C THR A 153 -1.09 9.89 -13.26
N ILE A 154 0.08 9.95 -12.63
CA ILE A 154 0.71 11.22 -12.23
C ILE A 154 1.03 12.06 -13.48
N TRP A 155 1.57 11.40 -14.52
CA TRP A 155 1.92 12.04 -15.78
C TRP A 155 0.71 12.52 -16.58
N THR A 156 -0.37 11.76 -16.64
CA THR A 156 -1.55 12.11 -17.44
C THR A 156 -2.36 13.26 -16.85
N GLU A 157 -2.29 13.46 -15.53
CA GLU A 157 -2.91 14.57 -14.81
C GLU A 157 -2.03 15.82 -14.73
N GLY A 158 -0.75 15.69 -15.06
CA GLY A 158 0.18 16.82 -15.14
C GLY A 158 -0.05 17.70 -16.36
N VAL A 159 0.67 18.81 -16.39
CA VAL A 159 0.81 19.64 -17.59
C VAL A 159 1.67 18.89 -18.60
N ARG A 160 1.12 18.71 -19.79
CA ARG A 160 1.72 17.95 -20.90
C ARG A 160 2.08 18.91 -22.02
N GLU A 161 3.36 19.01 -22.33
CA GLU A 161 3.87 19.90 -23.36
C GLU A 161 4.78 19.15 -24.33
N ILE A 162 4.63 19.43 -25.63
CA ILE A 162 5.56 18.98 -26.66
C ILE A 162 6.20 20.22 -27.27
N VAL A 163 7.50 20.39 -27.02
CA VAL A 163 8.29 21.50 -27.54
C VAL A 163 8.97 21.09 -28.86
N SER A 164 9.16 22.06 -29.76
CA SER A 164 9.84 21.87 -31.04
C SER A 164 11.22 22.54 -31.04
N ALA A 165 12.21 21.86 -31.61
CA ALA A 165 13.54 22.36 -31.92
C ALA A 165 13.74 22.45 -33.44
N GLU A 166 12.68 22.35 -34.26
CA GLU A 166 12.76 22.35 -35.73
C GLU A 166 13.53 23.55 -36.28
N ASP A 167 13.29 24.73 -35.71
CA ASP A 167 13.92 26.00 -36.10
C ASP A 167 15.29 26.24 -35.42
N SER A 168 15.70 25.36 -34.50
CA SER A 168 16.98 25.43 -33.78
C SER A 168 18.09 24.71 -34.57
N ASP A 169 19.29 25.29 -34.55
CA ASP A 169 20.52 24.70 -35.09
C ASP A 169 21.10 23.60 -34.18
N VAL A 170 20.70 23.56 -32.91
CA VAL A 170 20.96 22.47 -31.97
C VAL A 170 19.70 21.60 -31.81
N LYS A 171 19.88 20.28 -31.82
CA LYS A 171 18.79 19.30 -31.70
C LYS A 171 18.90 18.47 -30.43
N PHE A 172 17.82 17.79 -30.07
CA PHE A 172 17.80 16.93 -28.89
C PHE A 172 18.73 15.72 -29.04
N ILE A 173 19.34 15.32 -27.92
CA ILE A 173 20.15 14.09 -27.83
C ILE A 173 19.32 12.92 -27.30
N VAL A 174 19.83 11.71 -27.51
CA VAL A 174 19.31 10.48 -26.88
C VAL A 174 20.33 9.90 -25.91
N THR A 175 19.87 9.35 -24.80
CA THR A 175 20.72 8.73 -23.78
C THR A 175 20.28 7.30 -23.52
N ASP A 176 21.08 6.57 -22.74
CA ASP A 176 20.72 5.23 -22.26
C ASP A 176 19.63 5.22 -21.17
N SER A 177 19.18 6.41 -20.76
CA SER A 177 18.05 6.66 -19.87
C SER A 177 17.11 7.70 -20.51
N PRO A 178 16.45 7.35 -21.64
CA PRO A 178 15.78 8.32 -22.50
C PRO A 178 14.59 9.04 -21.83
N VAL A 179 14.02 8.46 -20.77
CA VAL A 179 12.99 9.07 -19.93
C VAL A 179 13.63 9.53 -18.62
N THR A 180 13.95 10.82 -18.54
CA THR A 180 14.69 11.43 -17.42
C THR A 180 13.75 12.26 -16.55
N VAL A 181 13.91 12.23 -15.23
CA VAL A 181 13.21 13.16 -14.31
C VAL A 181 14.19 14.20 -13.79
N TYR A 182 13.82 15.46 -13.93
CA TYR A 182 14.53 16.61 -13.38
C TYR A 182 13.79 17.12 -12.14
N ASN A 183 14.52 17.58 -11.13
CA ASN A 183 13.98 18.38 -10.04
C ASN A 183 15.00 19.49 -9.70
N PRO A 184 14.59 20.76 -9.62
CA PRO A 184 15.52 21.89 -9.44
C PRO A 184 16.32 21.82 -8.13
N ALA A 185 15.83 21.12 -7.11
CA ALA A 185 16.49 20.97 -5.82
C ALA A 185 17.28 19.66 -5.67
N ILE A 186 17.26 18.78 -6.68
CA ILE A 186 17.93 17.47 -6.62
C ILE A 186 18.86 17.34 -7.84
N ALA A 187 20.11 17.75 -7.66
CA ALA A 187 21.16 17.53 -8.64
C ALA A 187 21.73 16.10 -8.55
N PRO A 188 22.08 15.45 -9.68
CA PRO A 188 22.83 14.20 -9.65
C PRO A 188 24.17 14.38 -8.91
N THR A 189 24.46 13.51 -7.95
CA THR A 189 25.73 13.49 -7.19
C THR A 189 26.80 12.63 -7.85
N GLY A 190 26.39 11.73 -8.72
CA GLY A 190 27.22 10.80 -9.46
C GLY A 190 26.53 10.23 -10.69
N ARG A 191 27.28 9.44 -11.46
CA ARG A 191 26.73 8.77 -12.65
C ARG A 191 25.93 7.55 -12.25
N GLY A 192 24.76 7.38 -12.87
CA GLY A 192 23.86 6.28 -12.55
C GLY A 192 23.01 6.51 -11.31
N ASP A 193 23.12 7.69 -10.66
CA ASP A 193 22.22 8.10 -9.58
C ASP A 193 20.77 8.01 -10.03
N HIS A 194 19.90 7.50 -9.15
CA HIS A 194 18.48 7.40 -9.45
C HIS A 194 17.86 8.78 -9.66
N ASP A 195 16.92 8.83 -10.59
CA ASP A 195 16.14 10.02 -10.84
C ASP A 195 15.33 10.42 -9.59
N PRO A 196 15.07 11.71 -9.36
CA PRO A 196 14.14 12.15 -8.33
C PRO A 196 12.74 11.55 -8.55
N SER A 197 11.96 11.43 -7.47
CA SER A 197 10.60 10.92 -7.56
C SER A 197 9.72 11.87 -8.36
N ILE A 198 8.94 11.36 -9.31
CA ILE A 198 7.95 12.16 -10.06
C ILE A 198 6.82 12.71 -9.17
N ARG A 199 6.72 12.22 -7.93
CA ARG A 199 5.71 12.61 -6.95
C ARG A 199 6.03 13.94 -6.26
N LEU A 200 7.22 14.49 -6.44
CA LEU A 200 7.58 15.80 -5.87
C LEU A 200 7.05 16.93 -6.76
N LYS A 201 6.53 18.00 -6.16
CA LYS A 201 5.96 19.16 -6.87
C LYS A 201 6.90 19.65 -7.98
N GLY A 202 8.19 19.83 -7.66
CA GLY A 202 9.19 20.35 -8.60
C GLY A 202 9.67 19.37 -9.67
N SER A 203 9.20 18.11 -9.66
CA SER A 203 9.67 17.11 -10.61
C SER A 203 9.06 17.27 -12.00
N GLN A 204 9.90 17.22 -13.02
CA GLN A 204 9.55 17.33 -14.43
C GLN A 204 10.13 16.14 -15.21
N THR A 205 9.30 15.42 -15.97
CA THR A 205 9.76 14.30 -16.79
C THR A 205 10.02 14.76 -18.22
N ILE A 206 11.18 14.39 -18.76
CA ILE A 206 11.70 14.80 -20.06
C ILE A 206 11.86 13.54 -20.91
N PHE A 207 11.24 13.56 -22.09
CA PHE A 207 11.33 12.47 -23.06
C PHE A 207 11.43 13.03 -24.48
N PRO A 208 12.63 13.12 -25.06
CA PRO A 208 12.79 13.46 -26.48
C PRO A 208 12.03 12.47 -27.37
N LEU A 209 11.08 12.91 -28.19
CA LEU A 209 10.34 12.03 -29.10
C LEU A 209 11.19 11.64 -30.32
N ASN A 210 12.01 12.58 -30.77
CA ASN A 210 13.02 12.44 -31.82
C ASN A 210 14.04 13.59 -31.67
N ARG A 211 14.86 13.86 -32.70
CA ARG A 211 15.78 15.01 -32.67
C ARG A 211 15.10 16.39 -32.56
N ASP A 212 13.86 16.53 -33.02
CA ASP A 212 13.19 17.82 -33.17
C ASP A 212 12.11 18.06 -32.11
N PHE A 213 11.50 17.03 -31.53
CA PHE A 213 10.41 17.16 -30.59
C PHE A 213 10.77 16.55 -29.24
N CYS A 214 10.36 17.20 -28.15
CA CYS A 214 10.54 16.68 -26.80
C CYS A 214 9.25 16.83 -26.00
N LEU A 215 8.83 15.74 -25.34
CA LEU A 215 7.74 15.72 -24.39
C LEU A 215 8.26 16.14 -23.00
N ILE A 216 7.60 17.12 -22.40
CA ILE A 216 7.85 17.61 -21.05
C ILE A 216 6.57 17.45 -20.24
N LEU A 217 6.67 16.79 -19.08
CA LEU A 217 5.58 16.55 -18.16
C LEU A 217 5.88 17.25 -16.84
N THR A 218 5.03 18.18 -16.43
CA THR A 218 5.23 18.99 -15.21
C THR A 218 4.04 18.83 -14.27
N ASN A 219 4.30 18.65 -12.97
CA ASN A 219 3.23 18.60 -11.98
C ASN A 219 2.49 19.95 -11.91
N LEU A 220 1.16 19.90 -11.78
CA LEU A 220 0.28 21.07 -11.94
C LEU A 220 0.65 22.23 -10.99
N GLU A 221 0.93 21.92 -9.72
CA GLU A 221 1.28 22.93 -8.69
C GLU A 221 2.52 23.72 -9.11
N TYR A 222 3.59 23.03 -9.52
CA TYR A 222 4.83 23.67 -9.93
C TYR A 222 4.75 24.35 -11.31
N ALA A 223 3.88 23.86 -12.20
CA ALA A 223 3.58 24.54 -13.46
C ALA A 223 2.87 25.88 -13.24
N LYS A 224 1.96 25.95 -12.26
CA LYS A 224 1.23 27.17 -11.88
C LYS A 224 2.11 28.14 -11.10
N ASP A 225 2.86 27.63 -10.13
CA ASP A 225 3.74 28.41 -9.26
C ASP A 225 5.09 27.72 -9.03
N PRO A 226 6.15 28.14 -9.76
CA PRO A 226 7.50 27.62 -9.57
C PRO A 226 8.17 27.98 -8.23
N SER A 227 7.54 28.82 -7.39
CA SER A 227 8.03 29.16 -6.05
C SER A 227 7.63 28.14 -4.97
N GLU A 228 6.70 27.24 -5.30
CA GLU A 228 6.34 26.08 -4.47
C GLU A 228 7.59 25.27 -4.11
N ASN A 229 7.57 24.68 -2.91
CA ASN A 229 8.69 23.87 -2.44
C ASN A 229 8.86 22.64 -3.36
N PRO A 230 9.98 22.53 -4.11
CA PRO A 230 10.15 21.49 -5.12
C PRO A 230 10.30 20.08 -4.53
N LEU A 231 10.58 19.98 -3.22
CA LEU A 231 10.75 18.72 -2.48
C LEU A 231 9.48 18.25 -1.76
N GLU A 232 8.41 19.06 -1.77
CA GLU A 232 7.12 18.61 -1.24
C GLU A 232 6.45 17.62 -2.18
N ARG A 233 5.71 16.68 -1.61
CA ARG A 233 4.88 15.76 -2.40
C ARG A 233 3.73 16.55 -3.04
N ARG A 234 3.46 16.28 -4.31
CA ARG A 234 2.31 16.86 -5.00
C ARG A 234 1.01 16.41 -4.35
N THR A 235 -0.02 17.23 -4.49
CA THR A 235 -1.35 16.87 -4.03
C THR A 235 -1.84 15.59 -4.74
N PHE A 236 -2.36 14.66 -3.93
CA PHE A 236 -2.98 13.41 -4.38
C PHE A 236 -2.10 12.52 -5.30
N ALA A 237 -0.84 12.33 -4.92
CA ALA A 237 0.16 11.53 -5.64
C ALA A 237 -0.04 10.00 -5.52
N ARG A 238 -1.20 9.45 -5.91
CA ARG A 238 -1.45 8.00 -6.02
C ARG A 238 -1.04 7.45 -7.40
N ASN A 239 -0.37 6.30 -7.45
CA ASN A 239 0.16 5.72 -8.69
C ASN A 239 -0.93 5.05 -9.53
N PHE A 240 -1.79 4.27 -8.89
CA PHE A 240 -2.84 3.50 -9.55
C PHE A 240 -4.21 3.98 -9.10
N ARG A 241 -5.02 4.49 -10.04
CA ARG A 241 -6.44 4.80 -9.84
C ARG A 241 -7.14 4.98 -11.18
N ALA A 242 -8.46 4.94 -11.16
CA ALA A 242 -9.26 5.42 -12.29
C ALA A 242 -9.18 6.95 -12.34
N SER A 243 -8.65 7.51 -13.42
CA SER A 243 -8.56 8.96 -13.64
C SER A 243 -9.17 9.32 -15.00
N MET A 244 -9.89 10.43 -15.04
CA MET A 244 -10.43 11.08 -16.23
C MET A 244 -9.45 12.15 -16.70
N VAL A 245 -9.02 12.05 -17.95
CA VAL A 245 -8.08 13.00 -18.53
C VAL A 245 -8.51 13.41 -19.93
N ARG A 246 -8.29 14.68 -20.28
CA ARG A 246 -8.43 15.15 -21.66
C ARG A 246 -7.25 14.67 -22.48
N THR A 247 -7.50 13.78 -23.44
CA THR A 247 -6.47 13.14 -24.28
C THR A 247 -5.95 14.04 -25.40
N ASP A 248 -6.73 15.05 -25.78
CA ASP A 248 -6.44 16.04 -26.81
C ASP A 248 -5.61 17.22 -26.29
N THR A 249 -5.45 17.35 -24.98
CA THR A 249 -4.87 18.54 -24.34
C THR A 249 -3.36 18.44 -24.19
N PHE A 250 -2.62 19.07 -25.11
CA PHE A 250 -1.17 19.25 -25.09
C PHE A 250 -0.79 20.69 -25.43
N ILE A 251 0.15 21.28 -24.71
CA ILE A 251 0.79 22.53 -25.10
C ILE A 251 1.78 22.21 -26.23
N ARG A 252 1.72 22.95 -27.35
CA ARG A 252 2.60 22.74 -28.52
C ARG A 252 3.10 24.02 -29.17
N THR A 253 2.94 25.15 -28.50
CA THR A 253 3.19 26.47 -29.10
C THR A 253 4.66 26.87 -29.08
N ARG A 254 5.49 26.26 -28.22
CA ARG A 254 6.89 26.65 -28.05
C ARG A 254 7.82 26.00 -29.07
N LYS A 255 8.55 26.85 -29.77
CA LYS A 255 9.77 26.51 -30.51
C LYS A 255 10.98 27.00 -29.72
N LEU A 256 11.87 26.09 -29.35
CA LEU A 256 13.03 26.36 -28.51
C LEU A 256 14.19 26.93 -29.32
N ALA A 257 14.91 27.87 -28.73
CA ALA A 257 16.19 28.33 -29.25
C ALA A 257 17.32 27.35 -28.86
N ALA A 258 18.49 27.49 -29.48
CA ALA A 258 19.64 26.62 -29.20
C ALA A 258 20.02 26.57 -27.71
N ALA A 259 20.01 27.71 -27.01
CA ALA A 259 20.34 27.76 -25.58
C ALA A 259 19.39 26.93 -24.71
N ASP A 260 18.10 26.91 -25.08
CA ASP A 260 17.08 26.11 -24.39
C ASP A 260 17.28 24.61 -24.65
N VAL A 261 17.53 24.24 -25.91
CA VAL A 261 17.82 22.85 -26.30
C VAL A 261 19.11 22.35 -25.62
N LEU A 262 20.15 23.19 -25.54
CA LEU A 262 21.40 22.89 -24.85
C LEU A 262 21.17 22.65 -23.35
N SER A 263 20.32 23.45 -22.70
CA SER A 263 19.99 23.27 -21.28
C SER A 263 19.28 21.94 -21.03
N ILE A 264 18.32 21.57 -21.87
CA ILE A 264 17.64 20.27 -21.81
C ILE A 264 18.62 19.12 -22.07
N ASN A 265 19.49 19.25 -23.08
CA ASN A 265 20.51 18.26 -23.38
C ASN A 265 21.52 18.10 -22.23
N ALA A 266 21.87 19.18 -21.52
CA ALA A 266 22.75 19.12 -20.34
C ALA A 266 22.10 18.30 -19.21
N ILE A 267 20.80 18.45 -18.97
CA ILE A 267 20.04 17.63 -18.01
C ILE A 267 20.07 16.15 -18.45
N LEU A 268 19.71 15.86 -19.71
CA LEU A 268 19.69 14.49 -20.23
C LEU A 268 21.06 13.81 -20.07
N LYS A 269 22.14 14.51 -20.42
CA LYS A 269 23.51 14.00 -20.28
C LYS A 269 23.92 13.80 -18.82
N ALA A 270 23.59 14.73 -17.93
CA ALA A 270 23.90 14.61 -16.51
C ALA A 270 23.20 13.40 -15.86
N CYS A 271 21.99 13.09 -16.31
CA CYS A 271 21.19 11.95 -15.83
C CYS A 271 21.50 10.62 -16.53
N ALA A 272 22.30 10.62 -17.61
CA ALA A 272 22.68 9.40 -18.33
C ALA A 272 23.51 8.46 -17.45
N HIS A 273 23.36 7.15 -17.67
CA HIS A 273 24.10 6.14 -16.91
C HIS A 273 25.52 5.95 -17.48
N ARG A 274 25.64 5.81 -18.80
CA ARG A 274 26.87 5.49 -19.52
C ARG A 274 26.93 6.06 -20.93
N TYR A 275 25.88 5.94 -21.74
CA TYR A 275 25.92 6.31 -23.16
C TYR A 275 25.03 7.52 -23.48
N VAL A 276 25.57 8.38 -24.33
CA VAL A 276 24.86 9.51 -24.96
C VAL A 276 25.08 9.44 -26.47
N ALA A 277 24.07 9.77 -27.26
CA ALA A 277 24.16 9.80 -28.71
C ALA A 277 23.44 11.00 -29.31
N ALA A 278 23.93 11.47 -30.46
CA ALA A 278 23.38 12.61 -31.17
C ALA A 278 23.60 12.47 -32.68
N GLY A 279 22.81 13.19 -33.48
CA GLY A 279 23.01 13.26 -34.94
C GLY A 279 24.36 13.86 -35.33
N ARG A 280 24.89 14.77 -34.50
CA ARG A 280 26.19 15.42 -34.68
C ARG A 280 27.06 15.35 -33.43
N GLU A 281 28.38 15.31 -33.63
CA GLU A 281 29.35 15.13 -32.54
C GLU A 281 29.41 16.35 -31.60
N GLU A 282 29.26 17.55 -32.16
CA GLU A 282 29.26 18.81 -31.41
C GLU A 282 28.15 18.89 -30.34
N TRP A 283 27.03 18.19 -30.51
CA TRP A 283 25.92 18.20 -29.56
C TRP A 283 26.12 17.27 -28.36
N LEU A 284 27.20 16.46 -28.34
CA LEU A 284 27.51 15.55 -27.23
C LEU A 284 28.06 16.28 -25.99
N HIS A 285 28.34 17.58 -26.09
CA HIS A 285 28.93 18.40 -25.02
C HIS A 285 28.11 19.67 -24.71
N PRO A 286 26.81 19.54 -24.37
CA PRO A 286 25.95 20.68 -24.07
C PRO A 286 26.46 21.53 -22.90
N GLU A 287 27.18 20.93 -21.94
CA GLU A 287 27.75 21.60 -20.76
C GLU A 287 28.76 22.71 -21.09
N GLN A 288 29.26 22.77 -22.32
CA GLN A 288 30.20 23.82 -22.74
C GLN A 288 29.52 25.17 -22.96
N GLN A 289 28.21 25.17 -23.18
CA GLN A 289 27.42 26.36 -23.54
C GLN A 289 26.15 26.52 -22.69
N ALA A 290 25.67 25.45 -22.07
CA ALA A 290 24.56 25.48 -21.13
C ALA A 290 24.97 26.17 -19.81
N PRO A 291 23.99 26.68 -19.03
CA PRO A 291 24.23 27.16 -17.67
C PRO A 291 24.96 26.12 -16.80
N ASN A 292 25.82 26.61 -15.89
CA ASN A 292 26.56 25.74 -14.97
C ASN A 292 25.71 25.32 -13.75
N GLU A 293 24.72 26.13 -13.37
CA GLU A 293 23.89 25.86 -12.20
C GLU A 293 22.73 24.93 -12.55
N TRP A 294 22.59 23.84 -11.79
CA TRP A 294 21.55 22.82 -12.02
C TRP A 294 20.12 23.38 -12.05
N GLN A 295 19.84 24.36 -11.18
CA GLN A 295 18.53 25.00 -11.10
C GLN A 295 18.22 25.83 -12.36
N GLU A 296 19.22 26.48 -12.94
CA GLU A 296 19.06 27.32 -14.13
C GLU A 296 18.75 26.48 -15.38
N LEU A 297 19.28 25.25 -15.47
CA LEU A 297 19.00 24.31 -16.56
C LEU A 297 17.50 24.01 -16.73
N GLY A 298 16.71 24.11 -15.66
CA GLY A 298 15.29 23.83 -15.67
C GLY A 298 14.41 24.95 -16.22
N ALA A 299 14.96 26.14 -16.49
CA ALA A 299 14.16 27.27 -16.98
C ALA A 299 13.36 26.96 -18.26
N PRO A 300 13.93 26.27 -19.28
CA PRO A 300 13.18 25.92 -20.50
C PRO A 300 12.13 24.83 -20.30
N LEU A 301 12.15 24.10 -19.18
CA LEU A 301 11.15 23.08 -18.87
C LEU A 301 9.83 23.69 -18.38
N ARG A 302 9.81 24.98 -18.04
CA ARG A 302 8.61 25.65 -17.54
C ARG A 302 7.60 25.83 -18.69
N PRO A 303 6.35 25.34 -18.54
CA PRO A 303 5.33 25.53 -19.56
C PRO A 303 4.92 27.02 -19.68
N PRO A 304 4.47 27.48 -20.85
CA PRO A 304 3.99 28.84 -21.05
C PRO A 304 2.68 29.07 -20.29
N GLN A 305 2.55 30.20 -19.60
CA GLN A 305 1.37 30.55 -18.80
C GLN A 305 0.07 30.53 -19.62
N GLU A 306 0.12 30.98 -20.87
CA GLU A 306 -1.03 31.01 -21.79
C GLU A 306 -1.58 29.61 -22.13
N GLY A 307 -0.80 28.55 -21.95
CA GLY A 307 -1.26 27.17 -22.17
C GLY A 307 -1.91 26.52 -20.95
N LEU A 308 -1.70 27.09 -19.75
CA LEU A 308 -2.05 26.44 -18.49
C LEU A 308 -3.55 26.38 -18.20
N TRP A 309 -4.37 27.26 -18.79
CA TRP A 309 -5.82 27.28 -18.57
C TRP A 309 -6.53 26.00 -19.02
N ASN A 310 -5.90 25.19 -19.87
CA ASN A 310 -6.41 23.88 -20.27
C ASN A 310 -6.15 22.77 -19.23
N PHE A 311 -5.36 23.05 -18.19
CA PHE A 311 -4.98 22.09 -17.16
C PHE A 311 -5.53 22.50 -15.79
N GLY A 312 -5.88 21.49 -14.99
CA GLY A 312 -6.59 21.68 -13.73
C GLY A 312 -8.10 21.90 -13.92
N GLY A 313 -8.74 22.55 -12.94
CA GLY A 313 -10.19 22.70 -12.90
C GLY A 313 -10.92 21.41 -12.50
N GLU A 314 -12.24 21.41 -12.61
CA GLU A 314 -13.10 20.27 -12.28
C GLU A 314 -13.64 19.63 -13.57
N ILE A 315 -13.62 18.29 -13.65
CA ILE A 315 -14.17 17.52 -14.77
C ILE A 315 -15.46 16.86 -14.31
N PHE A 316 -16.53 17.03 -15.10
CA PHE A 316 -17.80 16.35 -14.91
C PHE A 316 -18.12 15.52 -16.17
N ALA A 317 -18.43 14.24 -16.01
CA ALA A 317 -18.84 13.37 -17.10
C ALA A 317 -20.17 12.68 -16.77
N LYS A 318 -21.21 12.98 -17.55
CA LYS A 318 -22.51 12.31 -17.42
C LYS A 318 -22.51 11.03 -18.24
N LEU A 319 -22.75 9.90 -17.60
CA LEU A 319 -22.88 8.59 -18.23
C LEU A 319 -24.28 8.40 -18.82
N ASN A 320 -24.42 7.42 -19.72
CA ASN A 320 -25.69 7.09 -20.37
C ASN A 320 -26.80 6.67 -19.38
N ASP A 321 -26.42 6.14 -18.22
CA ASP A 321 -27.34 5.76 -17.13
C ASP A 321 -27.72 6.93 -16.20
N GLY A 322 -27.25 8.15 -16.50
CA GLY A 322 -27.54 9.36 -15.73
C GLY A 322 -26.59 9.63 -14.57
N ARG A 323 -25.66 8.72 -14.23
CA ARG A 323 -24.61 8.98 -13.24
C ARG A 323 -23.70 10.11 -13.71
N VAL A 324 -23.20 10.91 -12.77
CA VAL A 324 -22.22 11.95 -13.03
C VAL A 324 -20.93 11.56 -12.32
N LEU A 325 -19.86 11.39 -13.10
CA LEU A 325 -18.51 11.28 -12.58
C LEU A 325 -17.97 12.68 -12.35
N TYR A 326 -17.24 12.85 -11.25
CA TYR A 326 -16.56 14.09 -10.89
C TYR A 326 -15.07 13.80 -10.69
N GLN A 327 -14.23 14.76 -11.06
CA GLN A 327 -12.83 14.76 -10.72
C GLN A 327 -12.34 16.20 -10.51
N ASP A 328 -11.60 16.45 -9.45
CA ASP A 328 -10.96 17.75 -9.23
C ASP A 328 -9.64 17.90 -9.99
N GLU A 329 -8.97 19.05 -9.80
CA GLU A 329 -7.75 19.38 -10.56
C GLU A 329 -6.56 18.44 -10.28
N PHE A 330 -6.63 17.66 -9.20
CA PHE A 330 -5.58 16.73 -8.79
C PHE A 330 -5.93 15.27 -9.03
N GLY A 331 -7.15 14.97 -9.49
CA GLY A 331 -7.58 13.61 -9.78
C GLY A 331 -8.51 12.99 -8.73
N ARG A 332 -8.94 13.73 -7.70
CA ARG A 332 -9.82 13.21 -6.65
C ARG A 332 -11.26 13.15 -7.13
N THR A 333 -11.92 12.03 -6.87
CA THR A 333 -13.34 11.78 -7.23
C THR A 333 -14.34 12.34 -6.22
N GLU A 334 -13.83 12.97 -5.15
CA GLU A 334 -14.59 13.67 -4.12
C GLU A 334 -13.74 14.83 -3.58
N LYS A 335 -14.41 15.86 -3.05
CA LYS A 335 -13.71 17.02 -2.46
C LYS A 335 -13.13 16.65 -1.09
N PRO A 336 -11.98 17.24 -0.70
CA PRO A 336 -11.46 17.09 0.65
C PRO A 336 -12.51 17.45 1.69
N TYR A 337 -12.68 16.60 2.70
CA TYR A 337 -13.64 16.88 3.75
C TYR A 337 -13.02 17.77 4.83
N GLU A 338 -13.38 19.05 4.84
CA GLU A 338 -12.81 20.08 5.73
C GLU A 338 -12.90 19.69 7.21
N ALA A 339 -13.95 18.98 7.62
CA ALA A 339 -14.15 18.52 8.99
C ALA A 339 -13.09 17.52 9.49
N LEU A 340 -12.31 16.92 8.58
CA LEU A 340 -11.20 16.02 8.92
C LEU A 340 -9.86 16.75 9.00
N GLN A 341 -9.78 17.99 8.54
CA GLN A 341 -8.54 18.76 8.54
C GLN A 341 -8.29 19.37 9.92
N LYS A 342 -7.01 19.55 10.24
CA LYS A 342 -6.51 20.12 11.49
C LYS A 342 -5.70 21.36 11.20
N THR A 343 -5.97 22.41 11.96
CA THR A 343 -5.10 23.58 12.05
C THR A 343 -4.49 23.59 13.45
N LEU A 344 -3.27 23.08 13.57
CA LEU A 344 -2.57 22.99 14.86
C LEU A 344 -1.37 23.94 14.88
N GLY A 345 -1.23 24.67 15.99
CA GLY A 345 0.03 25.30 16.36
C GLY A 345 1.06 24.27 16.85
N ALA A 346 2.27 24.71 17.16
CA ALA A 346 3.28 23.84 17.77
C ALA A 346 2.87 23.49 19.23
N PRO A 347 2.57 22.21 19.54
CA PRO A 347 2.17 21.82 20.90
C PRO A 347 3.36 21.88 21.86
N GLY A 348 3.11 22.26 23.11
CA GLY A 348 4.08 22.17 24.20
C GLY A 348 4.38 20.72 24.59
N ASP A 349 5.41 20.51 25.41
CA ASP A 349 5.93 19.16 25.71
C ASP A 349 4.95 18.23 26.41
N ASN A 350 4.12 18.78 27.29
CA ASN A 350 3.12 18.05 28.07
C ASN A 350 1.75 18.03 27.38
N ASP A 351 1.57 18.81 26.31
CA ASP A 351 0.33 18.84 25.56
C ASP A 351 0.18 17.56 24.73
N PHE A 352 -1.06 17.24 24.37
CA PHE A 352 -1.30 16.14 23.45
C PHE A 352 -0.64 16.40 22.10
N CYS A 353 0.02 15.36 21.60
CA CYS A 353 0.71 15.42 20.32
C CYS A 353 -0.26 15.64 19.15
N GLY A 354 0.11 16.52 18.22
CA GLY A 354 -0.71 16.86 17.04
C GLY A 354 -1.03 15.68 16.10
N CYS A 355 -0.25 14.60 16.17
CA CYS A 355 -0.55 13.36 15.43
C CYS A 355 -1.78 12.60 15.95
N GLY A 356 -2.42 13.04 17.05
CA GLY A 356 -3.65 12.44 17.56
C GLY A 356 -3.48 11.08 18.25
N SER A 357 -2.25 10.71 18.65
CA SER A 357 -1.96 9.44 19.33
C SER A 357 -2.51 9.33 20.76
N GLY A 358 -2.95 10.45 21.35
CA GLY A 358 -3.33 10.54 22.75
C GLY A 358 -2.15 10.61 23.74
N ARG A 359 -0.90 10.67 23.25
CA ARG A 359 0.30 10.80 24.08
C ARG A 359 0.78 12.26 24.15
N ALA A 360 1.44 12.61 25.25
CA ALA A 360 2.14 13.89 25.37
C ALA A 360 3.25 14.02 24.32
N GLN A 361 3.42 15.23 23.78
CA GLN A 361 4.35 15.54 22.68
C GLN A 361 5.78 15.03 22.94
N LYS A 362 6.30 15.19 24.16
CA LYS A 362 7.65 14.76 24.56
C LYS A 362 7.87 13.24 24.47
N TYR A 363 6.81 12.45 24.66
CA TYR A 363 6.84 10.99 24.52
C TYR A 363 6.28 10.52 23.17
N CYS A 364 5.83 11.46 22.32
CA CYS A 364 5.23 11.20 21.03
C CYS A 364 6.13 11.59 19.86
N CYS A 365 5.80 12.64 19.11
CA CYS A 365 6.49 12.98 17.87
C CYS A 365 7.79 13.76 18.09
N ARG A 366 8.02 14.37 19.25
CA ARG A 366 9.26 15.14 19.53
C ARG A 366 10.54 14.34 19.28
N PRO A 367 10.72 13.10 19.80
CA PRO A 367 11.92 12.31 19.54
C PRO A 367 11.95 11.63 18.16
N ILE A 368 10.87 11.73 17.38
CA ILE A 368 10.74 11.04 16.08
C ILE A 368 11.14 12.01 14.96
N PRO A 369 11.98 11.61 13.98
CA PRO A 369 12.25 12.41 12.78
C PRO A 369 10.98 12.78 12.03
N VAL A 370 10.93 13.97 11.41
CA VAL A 370 9.70 14.50 10.76
C VAL A 370 9.10 13.52 9.75
N HIS A 371 9.94 12.90 8.91
CA HIS A 371 9.51 11.95 7.87
C HIS A 371 8.94 10.62 8.43
N LEU A 372 9.18 10.30 9.71
CA LEU A 372 8.57 9.15 10.39
C LEU A 372 7.36 9.52 11.25
N ARG A 373 6.90 10.77 11.22
CA ARG A 373 5.71 11.20 11.96
C ARG A 373 4.45 10.96 11.14
N PRO A 374 3.36 10.44 11.74
CA PRO A 374 2.04 10.46 11.11
C PRO A 374 1.56 11.90 10.87
N SER A 375 0.56 12.07 9.99
CA SER A 375 0.01 13.39 9.67
C SER A 375 -0.42 14.19 10.91
N TRP A 376 -0.12 15.49 10.88
CA TRP A 376 -0.63 16.50 11.82
C TRP A 376 -1.70 17.38 11.21
N THR A 377 -1.92 17.27 9.90
CA THR A 377 -2.86 18.11 9.14
C THR A 377 -4.24 17.49 9.09
N GLU A 378 -4.41 16.23 9.51
CA GLU A 378 -5.71 15.54 9.51
C GLU A 378 -5.98 14.77 10.81
N LEU A 379 -7.27 14.55 11.10
CA LEU A 379 -7.73 13.64 12.15
C LEU A 379 -7.09 12.25 11.96
N SER A 380 -6.46 11.77 13.03
CA SER A 380 -5.79 10.49 13.07
C SER A 380 -6.79 9.33 13.06
N ILE A 381 -6.29 8.11 12.82
CA ILE A 381 -7.09 6.89 12.93
C ILE A 381 -7.78 6.80 14.30
N ARG A 382 -7.03 7.06 15.38
CA ARG A 382 -7.56 7.05 16.75
C ARG A 382 -8.66 8.10 16.96
N GLU A 383 -8.45 9.32 16.50
CA GLU A 383 -9.42 10.40 16.67
C GLU A 383 -10.72 10.11 15.91
N ARG A 384 -10.62 9.59 14.69
CA ARG A 384 -11.76 9.14 13.88
C ARG A 384 -12.51 8.01 14.59
N ASN A 385 -11.80 7.03 15.16
CA ASN A 385 -12.42 5.94 15.94
C ASN A 385 -13.18 6.46 17.17
N LEU A 386 -12.56 7.35 17.96
CA LEU A 386 -13.23 7.94 19.14
C LEU A 386 -14.40 8.85 18.76
N ALA A 387 -14.33 9.55 17.63
CA ALA A 387 -15.44 10.32 17.10
C ALA A 387 -16.59 9.39 16.65
N LEU A 388 -16.27 8.27 16.00
CA LEU A 388 -17.24 7.24 15.62
C LEU A 388 -17.91 6.61 16.84
N CYS A 389 -17.17 6.26 17.91
CA CYS A 389 -17.78 5.74 19.14
C CYS A 389 -18.82 6.71 19.72
N ARG A 390 -18.49 8.00 19.78
CA ARG A 390 -19.40 9.04 20.27
C ARG A 390 -20.63 9.19 19.37
N ALA A 391 -20.43 9.27 18.06
CA ALA A 391 -21.52 9.36 17.10
C ALA A 391 -22.42 8.12 17.13
N ALA A 392 -21.84 6.93 17.28
CA ALA A 392 -22.59 5.68 17.35
C ALA A 392 -23.49 5.63 18.58
N LYS A 393 -22.97 6.00 19.76
CA LYS A 393 -23.76 6.10 21.00
C LYS A 393 -24.91 7.09 20.87
N ASP A 394 -24.66 8.26 20.29
CA ASP A 394 -25.68 9.28 20.04
C ASP A 394 -26.79 8.78 19.10
N ILE A 395 -26.42 8.22 17.94
CA ILE A 395 -27.38 7.76 16.91
C ILE A 395 -28.31 6.67 17.45
N ILE A 396 -27.77 5.74 18.25
CA ILE A 396 -28.54 4.62 18.78
C ILE A 396 -29.20 4.95 20.12
N GLY A 397 -28.89 6.10 20.72
CA GLY A 397 -29.35 6.52 22.03
C GLY A 397 -28.79 5.67 23.17
N PHE A 398 -27.57 5.15 23.05
CA PHE A 398 -26.96 4.31 24.07
C PHE A 398 -26.39 5.17 25.21
N GLY A 399 -26.87 4.91 26.42
CA GLY A 399 -26.47 5.59 27.65
C GLY A 399 -26.66 4.69 28.87
N PRO A 400 -26.37 5.19 30.09
CA PRO A 400 -26.39 4.40 31.32
C PRO A 400 -27.74 3.71 31.59
N ASP A 401 -28.84 4.33 31.18
CA ASP A 401 -30.21 3.89 31.46
C ASP A 401 -30.84 3.09 30.29
N VAL A 402 -30.08 2.76 29.24
CA VAL A 402 -30.60 2.06 28.05
C VAL A 402 -29.95 0.69 27.94
N SER A 403 -30.76 -0.35 28.08
CA SER A 403 -30.32 -1.74 27.95
C SER A 403 -29.96 -2.09 26.49
N TRP A 404 -29.06 -3.07 26.32
CA TRP A 404 -28.72 -3.56 24.99
C TRP A 404 -29.94 -4.15 24.23
N ALA A 405 -30.90 -4.72 24.95
CA ALA A 405 -32.16 -5.18 24.36
C ALA A 405 -33.00 -4.02 23.81
N GLU A 406 -33.04 -2.87 24.49
CA GLU A 406 -33.71 -1.67 23.99
C GLU A 406 -33.01 -1.11 22.76
N VAL A 407 -31.68 -1.07 22.75
CA VAL A 407 -30.89 -0.69 21.56
C VAL A 407 -31.26 -1.56 20.35
N ARG A 408 -31.28 -2.89 20.52
CA ARG A 408 -31.62 -3.83 19.43
C ARG A 408 -33.05 -3.66 18.92
N LYS A 409 -34.01 -3.40 19.80
CA LYS A 409 -35.41 -3.11 19.45
C LYS A 409 -35.60 -1.77 18.75
N ALA A 410 -34.74 -0.79 19.02
CA ALA A 410 -34.79 0.53 18.43
C ALA A 410 -33.89 0.70 17.19
N MET A 411 -33.18 -0.33 16.75
CA MET A 411 -32.23 -0.30 15.63
C MET A 411 -32.93 -0.31 14.26
N THR A 412 -33.46 0.83 13.83
CA THR A 412 -34.13 0.97 12.52
C THR A 412 -33.14 1.00 11.34
N ASP A 413 -33.64 0.76 10.13
CA ASP A 413 -32.86 0.82 8.89
C ASP A 413 -32.24 2.21 8.66
N GLU A 414 -32.94 3.28 9.05
CA GLU A 414 -32.43 4.66 8.98
C GLU A 414 -31.26 4.88 9.93
N ARG A 415 -31.31 4.30 11.16
CA ARG A 415 -30.18 4.38 12.10
C ARG A 415 -28.97 3.64 11.57
N ILE A 416 -29.17 2.45 10.98
CA ILE A 416 -28.10 1.66 10.36
C ILE A 416 -27.47 2.45 9.19
N SER A 417 -28.29 2.95 8.27
CA SER A 417 -27.83 3.76 7.13
C SER A 417 -27.06 4.99 7.62
N ARG A 418 -27.57 5.70 8.64
CA ARG A 418 -26.89 6.86 9.23
C ARG A 418 -25.55 6.50 9.88
N LEU A 419 -25.47 5.38 10.61
CA LEU A 419 -24.21 4.90 11.22
C LEU A 419 -23.13 4.64 10.16
N TYR A 420 -23.46 3.89 9.12
CA TYR A 420 -22.53 3.63 8.02
C TYR A 420 -22.20 4.88 7.21
N GLY A 421 -23.16 5.80 7.05
CA GLY A 421 -22.93 7.10 6.44
C GLY A 421 -21.93 7.94 7.22
N VAL A 422 -22.02 7.96 8.55
CA VAL A 422 -21.03 8.62 9.42
C VAL A 422 -19.66 7.93 9.33
N PHE A 423 -19.62 6.60 9.30
CA PHE A 423 -18.36 5.87 9.09
C PHE A 423 -17.69 6.26 7.76
N THR A 424 -18.45 6.28 6.67
CA THR A 424 -17.94 6.72 5.35
C THR A 424 -17.53 8.19 5.35
N ALA A 425 -18.23 9.07 6.06
CA ALA A 425 -17.81 10.47 6.20
C ALA A 425 -16.48 10.64 6.95
N PHE A 426 -16.16 9.75 7.92
CA PHE A 426 -14.85 9.73 8.56
C PHE A 426 -13.75 9.09 7.71
N TRP A 427 -14.12 8.35 6.68
CA TRP A 427 -13.19 7.63 5.82
C TRP A 427 -13.47 7.86 4.32
N PRO A 428 -13.37 9.10 3.82
CA PRO A 428 -13.46 9.35 2.38
C PRO A 428 -12.49 8.46 1.59
N LEU A 429 -12.91 7.95 0.42
CA LEU A 429 -12.12 7.05 -0.41
C LEU A 429 -10.79 7.68 -0.87
N GLU A 430 -10.72 9.00 -0.91
CA GLU A 430 -9.51 9.76 -1.28
C GLU A 430 -8.54 10.00 -0.11
N THR A 431 -8.83 9.47 1.08
CA THR A 431 -7.92 9.51 2.24
C THR A 431 -6.60 8.81 1.92
N ASP A 432 -5.45 9.50 2.10
CA ASP A 432 -4.13 8.85 2.10
C ASP A 432 -3.94 8.08 3.42
N LEU A 433 -4.45 6.84 3.47
CA LEU A 433 -4.41 6.01 4.67
C LEU A 433 -2.97 5.77 5.15
N LEU A 434 -2.01 5.63 4.22
CA LEU A 434 -0.60 5.43 4.56
C LEU A 434 -0.07 6.63 5.35
N GLN A 435 -0.45 7.86 5.01
CA GLN A 435 -0.04 9.06 5.75
C GLN A 435 -0.56 9.08 7.20
N LEU A 436 -1.71 8.46 7.46
CA LEU A 436 -2.32 8.37 8.79
C LEU A 436 -1.78 7.18 9.61
N LEU A 437 -1.29 6.13 8.94
CA LEU A 437 -0.71 4.98 9.60
C LEU A 437 0.57 5.34 10.37
N PRO A 438 0.81 4.71 11.54
CA PRO A 438 2.11 4.78 12.20
C PRO A 438 3.23 4.36 11.25
N LYS A 439 4.42 4.96 11.40
CA LYS A 439 5.62 4.57 10.65
C LYS A 439 6.48 3.62 11.48
N PRO A 440 7.50 2.97 10.90
CA PRO A 440 8.51 2.19 11.63
C PRO A 440 9.41 3.07 12.53
N ASP A 441 8.82 3.75 13.50
CA ASP A 441 9.43 4.74 14.41
C ASP A 441 10.13 4.10 15.62
N GLY A 442 10.21 2.77 15.67
CA GLY A 442 10.80 2.01 16.77
C GLY A 442 9.87 1.75 17.95
N ARG A 443 8.60 2.14 17.88
CA ARG A 443 7.63 1.75 18.92
C ARG A 443 7.19 0.29 18.73
N PRO A 444 6.99 -0.46 19.83
CA PRO A 444 6.41 -1.79 19.77
C PRO A 444 4.96 -1.76 19.29
N ARG A 445 4.68 -2.51 18.22
CA ARG A 445 3.35 -2.66 17.63
C ARG A 445 3.14 -4.07 17.10
N ALA A 446 1.88 -4.48 17.00
CA ALA A 446 1.49 -5.69 16.29
C ALA A 446 0.28 -5.46 15.38
N VAL A 447 0.29 -6.10 14.21
CA VAL A 447 -0.91 -6.28 13.38
C VAL A 447 -1.59 -7.56 13.83
N TYR A 448 -2.83 -7.44 14.29
CA TYR A 448 -3.65 -8.60 14.58
C TYR A 448 -4.30 -9.10 13.28
N SER A 449 -4.06 -10.37 12.97
CA SER A 449 -4.65 -11.07 11.82
C SER A 449 -5.39 -12.30 12.30
N GLY A 450 -6.62 -12.11 12.76
CA GLY A 450 -7.49 -13.16 13.28
C GLY A 450 -8.94 -12.94 12.87
N VAL A 451 -9.85 -13.64 13.52
CA VAL A 451 -11.29 -13.50 13.25
C VAL A 451 -11.83 -12.27 13.97
N ILE A 452 -12.34 -11.30 13.21
CA ILE A 452 -12.94 -10.08 13.74
C ILE A 452 -14.39 -10.37 14.14
N HIS A 453 -14.57 -10.90 15.36
CA HIS A 453 -15.88 -11.25 15.91
C HIS A 453 -15.95 -10.97 17.42
N PRO A 454 -17.06 -10.42 17.96
CA PRO A 454 -17.17 -10.09 19.39
C PRO A 454 -16.78 -11.24 20.34
N GLU A 455 -17.21 -12.45 20.02
CA GLU A 455 -16.97 -13.62 20.87
C GLU A 455 -15.54 -14.17 20.83
N LEU A 456 -14.75 -13.83 19.80
CA LEU A 456 -13.38 -14.36 19.63
C LEU A 456 -12.31 -13.33 19.99
N ILE A 457 -12.57 -12.05 19.77
CA ILE A 457 -11.58 -10.99 19.98
C ILE A 457 -11.16 -10.87 21.46
N ASN A 458 -12.10 -11.13 22.38
CA ASN A 458 -11.87 -11.02 23.83
C ASN A 458 -10.99 -12.14 24.36
N GLU A 459 -10.86 -13.26 23.65
CA GLU A 459 -10.07 -14.39 24.11
C GLU A 459 -8.56 -14.07 24.14
N PHE A 460 -8.07 -13.42 23.09
CA PHE A 460 -6.64 -13.14 22.91
C PHE A 460 -6.34 -11.72 22.48
N ALA A 461 -7.06 -11.18 21.48
CA ALA A 461 -6.70 -9.91 20.86
C ALA A 461 -6.76 -8.73 21.84
N VAL A 462 -7.79 -8.66 22.69
CA VAL A 462 -7.92 -7.61 23.72
C VAL A 462 -6.70 -7.60 24.66
N GLY A 463 -6.35 -8.76 25.23
CA GLY A 463 -5.20 -8.89 26.14
C GLY A 463 -3.83 -8.82 25.46
N ALA A 464 -3.73 -9.07 24.15
CA ALA A 464 -2.47 -9.07 23.41
C ALA A 464 -1.76 -7.70 23.44
N SER A 465 -2.49 -6.60 23.59
CA SER A 465 -1.91 -5.25 23.67
C SER A 465 -0.94 -5.07 24.85
N LEU A 466 -1.13 -5.82 25.94
CA LEU A 466 -0.24 -5.81 27.09
C LEU A 466 1.13 -6.43 26.80
N TYR A 467 1.20 -7.33 25.81
CA TYR A 467 2.42 -8.07 25.46
C TYR A 467 3.14 -7.45 24.25
N PHE A 468 2.38 -6.95 23.27
CA PHE A 468 2.92 -6.50 21.99
C PHE A 468 2.93 -4.97 21.81
N GLY A 469 2.26 -4.23 22.70
CA GLY A 469 2.13 -2.78 22.61
C GLY A 469 0.89 -2.37 21.83
N GLU A 470 1.03 -1.41 20.91
CA GLU A 470 -0.09 -0.93 20.11
C GLU A 470 -0.54 -2.01 19.12
N LEU A 471 -1.82 -2.38 19.15
CA LEU A 471 -2.44 -3.33 18.22
C LEU A 471 -3.17 -2.61 17.09
N LEU A 472 -2.86 -3.03 15.87
CA LEU A 472 -3.59 -2.63 14.67
C LEU A 472 -4.56 -3.75 14.30
N ILE A 473 -5.85 -3.44 14.35
CA ILE A 473 -6.95 -4.38 14.07
C ILE A 473 -7.76 -3.82 12.91
N ILE A 474 -8.18 -4.67 11.97
CA ILE A 474 -9.05 -4.20 10.89
C ILE A 474 -10.41 -3.76 11.45
N HIS A 475 -10.87 -2.59 11.04
CA HIS A 475 -12.11 -2.00 11.50
C HIS A 475 -13.32 -2.90 11.17
N PRO A 476 -14.25 -3.15 12.10
CA PRO A 476 -15.36 -4.08 11.89
C PRO A 476 -16.45 -3.55 10.96
N PHE A 477 -16.49 -2.24 10.70
CA PHE A 477 -17.40 -1.65 9.71
C PHE A 477 -16.85 -1.81 8.29
N VAL A 478 -17.72 -2.24 7.38
CA VAL A 478 -17.49 -2.21 5.93
C VAL A 478 -17.70 -0.79 5.42
N HIS A 479 -16.83 -0.36 4.49
CA HIS A 479 -16.95 0.95 3.86
C HIS A 479 -17.98 0.91 2.73
N ALA A 480 -19.02 1.76 2.81
CA ALA A 480 -20.13 1.72 1.87
C ALA A 480 -19.73 2.03 0.42
N GLY A 481 -18.76 2.93 0.24
CA GLY A 481 -18.22 3.26 -1.09
C GLY A 481 -17.27 2.20 -1.67
N ALA A 482 -16.89 1.18 -0.91
CA ALA A 482 -15.96 0.12 -1.36
C ALA A 482 -16.69 -1.18 -1.73
N VAL A 483 -18.02 -1.16 -1.78
CA VAL A 483 -18.87 -2.29 -2.18
C VAL A 483 -19.85 -1.84 -3.26
N ASN A 484 -20.38 -2.79 -4.04
CA ASN A 484 -21.40 -2.48 -5.04
C ASN A 484 -22.65 -1.90 -4.36
N LYS A 485 -23.34 -1.00 -5.07
CA LYS A 485 -24.50 -0.26 -4.54
C LYS A 485 -25.60 -1.17 -3.97
N GLU A 486 -25.85 -2.33 -4.59
CA GLU A 486 -26.84 -3.32 -4.10
C GLU A 486 -26.47 -3.97 -2.74
N TYR A 487 -25.18 -3.95 -2.39
CA TYR A 487 -24.64 -4.41 -1.11
C TYR A 487 -24.20 -3.24 -0.22
N SER A 488 -24.46 -1.99 -0.59
CA SER A 488 -24.10 -0.84 0.24
C SER A 488 -24.93 -0.84 1.53
N PRO A 489 -24.32 -0.73 2.73
CA PRO A 489 -25.05 -0.64 3.98
C PRO A 489 -25.78 0.70 4.16
N VAL A 490 -25.44 1.72 3.36
CA VAL A 490 -26.14 3.00 3.35
C VAL A 490 -27.41 2.91 2.50
N ASP A 491 -27.34 2.27 1.34
CA ASP A 491 -28.47 2.12 0.41
C ASP A 491 -29.38 0.94 0.78
N ASN A 492 -28.83 -0.14 1.34
CA ASN A 492 -29.52 -1.37 1.69
C ASN A 492 -29.28 -1.76 3.16
N PRO A 493 -29.58 -0.89 4.13
CA PRO A 493 -29.29 -1.12 5.56
C PRO A 493 -29.93 -2.39 6.13
N ARG A 494 -31.06 -2.83 5.57
CA ARG A 494 -31.83 -3.98 6.06
C ARG A 494 -31.03 -5.29 6.08
N ILE A 495 -30.13 -5.51 5.12
CA ILE A 495 -29.30 -6.74 5.08
C ILE A 495 -28.24 -6.76 6.19
N TYR A 496 -27.95 -5.60 6.80
CA TYR A 496 -26.92 -5.41 7.83
C TYR A 496 -27.44 -5.44 9.27
N ARG A 497 -28.73 -5.73 9.49
CA ARG A 497 -29.36 -5.69 10.83
C ARG A 497 -28.69 -6.58 11.89
N GLN A 498 -28.06 -7.69 11.50
CA GLN A 498 -27.22 -8.50 12.41
C GLN A 498 -25.78 -7.98 12.46
N GLU A 499 -25.18 -7.69 11.31
CA GLU A 499 -23.79 -7.22 11.19
C GLU A 499 -23.50 -5.96 12.00
N ILE A 500 -24.43 -5.00 12.01
CA ILE A 500 -24.25 -3.76 12.76
C ILE A 500 -24.16 -4.01 14.27
N LEU A 501 -24.85 -5.02 14.80
CA LEU A 501 -24.79 -5.36 16.22
C LEU A 501 -23.41 -5.91 16.59
N LYS A 502 -22.84 -6.77 15.74
CA LYS A 502 -21.46 -7.27 15.90
C LYS A 502 -20.45 -6.13 15.83
N ALA A 503 -20.61 -5.23 14.85
CA ALA A 503 -19.70 -4.11 14.67
C ALA A 503 -19.75 -3.10 15.84
N LEU A 504 -20.94 -2.78 16.34
CA LEU A 504 -21.12 -1.90 17.52
C LEU A 504 -20.60 -2.56 18.80
N SER A 505 -20.88 -3.84 19.00
CA SER A 505 -20.36 -4.62 20.13
C SER A 505 -18.84 -4.56 20.18
N LEU A 506 -18.17 -4.86 19.06
CA LEU A 506 -16.71 -4.74 18.95
C LEU A 506 -16.20 -3.32 19.17
N LEU A 507 -16.85 -2.32 18.58
CA LEU A 507 -16.43 -0.91 18.68
C LEU A 507 -16.44 -0.44 20.15
N PHE A 508 -17.49 -0.78 20.91
CA PHE A 508 -17.62 -0.38 22.31
C PHE A 508 -16.69 -1.17 23.24
N THR A 509 -16.54 -2.48 23.03
CA THR A 509 -15.56 -3.29 23.77
C THR A 509 -14.13 -2.78 23.59
N LEU A 510 -13.78 -2.29 22.40
CA LEU A 510 -12.42 -1.78 22.15
C LEU A 510 -12.23 -0.29 22.50
N GLU A 511 -13.31 0.46 22.75
CA GLU A 511 -13.26 1.91 23.02
C GLU A 511 -12.29 2.30 24.16
N PRO A 512 -12.26 1.62 25.33
CA PRO A 512 -11.31 1.96 26.39
C PRO A 512 -9.85 1.81 25.95
N LEU A 513 -9.56 0.81 25.11
CA LEU A 513 -8.21 0.53 24.61
C LEU A 513 -7.82 1.49 23.48
N ILE A 514 -8.77 1.89 22.64
CA ILE A 514 -8.60 2.97 21.66
C ILE A 514 -8.31 4.29 22.39
N TYR A 515 -9.01 4.55 23.48
CA TYR A 515 -8.77 5.73 24.31
C TYR A 515 -7.34 5.75 24.87
N LEU A 516 -6.79 4.62 25.34
CA LEU A 516 -5.39 4.55 25.77
C LEU A 516 -4.36 4.54 24.63
N GLY A 517 -4.80 4.42 23.37
CA GLY A 517 -3.90 4.25 22.22
C GLY A 517 -3.20 2.89 22.20
N LEU A 518 -3.82 1.87 22.81
CA LEU A 518 -3.38 0.48 22.78
C LEU A 518 -3.97 -0.29 21.59
N VAL A 519 -5.11 0.15 21.07
CA VAL A 519 -5.76 -0.41 19.89
C VAL A 519 -6.05 0.71 18.89
N ASN A 520 -5.74 0.47 17.63
CA ASN A 520 -6.20 1.28 16.51
C ASN A 520 -7.00 0.41 15.55
N LEU A 521 -8.28 0.75 15.38
CA LEU A 521 -9.11 0.16 14.33
C LEU A 521 -8.79 0.85 13.01
N VAL A 522 -8.18 0.10 12.09
CA VAL A 522 -7.71 0.58 10.79
C VAL A 522 -8.69 0.06 9.73
N PRO A 523 -9.35 0.90 8.92
CA PRO A 523 -10.17 0.37 7.83
C PRO A 523 -9.28 -0.38 6.83
N ASN A 524 -9.85 -1.39 6.16
CA ASN A 524 -9.08 -2.21 5.22
C ASN A 524 -8.41 -1.32 4.16
N PRO A 525 -7.06 -1.35 4.00
CA PRO A 525 -6.38 -0.49 3.02
C PRO A 525 -6.89 -0.65 1.59
N GLY A 526 -7.36 -1.85 1.21
CA GLY A 526 -7.97 -2.09 -0.09
C GLY A 526 -9.28 -1.32 -0.34
N ALA A 527 -9.91 -0.76 0.70
CA ALA A 527 -11.06 0.12 0.52
C ALA A 527 -10.67 1.47 -0.11
N PHE A 528 -9.42 1.93 0.07
CA PHE A 528 -8.94 3.22 -0.44
C PHE A 528 -8.06 3.09 -1.68
N ASP A 529 -7.62 1.87 -1.99
CA ASP A 529 -6.80 1.54 -3.16
C ASP A 529 -7.37 0.27 -3.81
N HIS A 530 -8.15 0.48 -4.87
CA HIS A 530 -8.77 -0.62 -5.61
C HIS A 530 -7.74 -1.52 -6.31
N HIS A 531 -6.60 -0.96 -6.72
CA HIS A 531 -5.53 -1.76 -7.32
C HIS A 531 -4.93 -2.72 -6.28
N LEU A 532 -4.63 -2.21 -5.08
CA LEU A 532 -4.20 -3.03 -3.93
C LEU A 532 -5.23 -4.10 -3.56
N GLN A 533 -6.53 -3.75 -3.55
CA GLN A 533 -7.62 -4.70 -3.31
C GLN A 533 -7.61 -5.85 -4.31
N MET A 534 -7.53 -5.55 -5.60
CA MET A 534 -7.56 -6.57 -6.66
C MET A 534 -6.32 -7.45 -6.63
N GLN A 535 -5.13 -6.87 -6.44
CA GLN A 535 -3.88 -7.63 -6.31
C GLN A 535 -3.92 -8.59 -5.12
N THR A 536 -4.31 -8.10 -3.94
CA THR A 536 -4.35 -8.93 -2.74
C THR A 536 -5.44 -10.01 -2.80
N MET A 537 -6.57 -9.75 -3.47
CA MET A 537 -7.59 -10.77 -3.73
C MET A 537 -7.05 -11.87 -4.65
N GLN A 538 -6.44 -11.51 -5.78
CA GLN A 538 -5.86 -12.48 -6.72
C GLN A 538 -4.79 -13.35 -6.06
N MET A 539 -3.95 -12.76 -5.21
CA MET A 539 -2.92 -13.50 -4.47
C MET A 539 -3.53 -14.48 -3.45
N ALA A 540 -4.60 -14.07 -2.75
CA ALA A 540 -5.32 -14.96 -1.85
C ALA A 540 -6.00 -16.11 -2.60
N GLU A 541 -6.63 -15.86 -3.75
CA GLU A 541 -7.20 -16.89 -4.62
C GLU A 541 -6.13 -17.90 -5.06
N GLN A 542 -4.97 -17.42 -5.55
CA GLN A 542 -3.87 -18.28 -5.97
C GLN A 542 -3.30 -19.13 -4.83
N ARG A 543 -3.16 -18.55 -3.63
CA ARG A 543 -2.65 -19.28 -2.45
C ARG A 543 -3.64 -20.33 -1.97
N SER A 544 -4.93 -20.04 -2.04
CA SER A 544 -6.01 -20.94 -1.62
C SER A 544 -6.39 -21.97 -2.69
N ALA A 545 -5.89 -21.83 -3.92
CA ALA A 545 -6.19 -22.73 -5.02
C ALA A 545 -5.87 -24.19 -4.65
N GLY A 546 -6.88 -25.07 -4.74
CA GLY A 546 -6.76 -26.49 -4.42
C GLY A 546 -6.70 -26.82 -2.92
N ARG A 547 -6.89 -25.83 -2.02
CA ARG A 547 -6.97 -26.05 -0.57
C ARG A 547 -8.41 -25.92 -0.11
N LEU A 548 -8.97 -26.99 0.45
CA LEU A 548 -10.25 -26.91 1.16
C LEU A 548 -10.00 -26.42 2.59
N PRO A 549 -10.89 -25.57 3.15
CA PRO A 549 -10.83 -25.23 4.56
C PRO A 549 -10.98 -26.50 5.41
N ASP A 550 -10.05 -26.72 6.34
CA ASP A 550 -10.22 -27.77 7.35
C ASP A 550 -11.25 -27.32 8.38
N LEU A 551 -12.49 -27.77 8.20
CA LEU A 551 -13.61 -27.44 9.09
C LEU A 551 -13.66 -28.45 10.24
N ASN A 552 -12.91 -28.18 11.30
CA ASN A 552 -12.97 -28.97 12.52
C ASN A 552 -14.11 -28.48 13.43
N PRO A 553 -15.14 -29.30 13.74
CA PRO A 553 -16.24 -28.90 14.62
C PRO A 553 -15.82 -28.53 16.06
N GLN A 554 -14.63 -28.97 16.48
CA GLN A 554 -14.08 -28.61 17.79
C GLN A 554 -13.36 -27.26 17.80
N ASP A 555 -13.05 -26.70 16.62
CA ASP A 555 -12.42 -25.40 16.48
C ASP A 555 -13.33 -24.30 17.03
N ARG A 556 -12.74 -23.36 17.79
CA ARG A 556 -13.43 -22.21 18.37
C ARG A 556 -14.13 -21.34 17.32
N ALA A 557 -13.49 -21.11 16.17
CA ALA A 557 -14.04 -20.35 15.07
C ALA A 557 -15.24 -21.07 14.45
N PHE A 558 -15.17 -22.40 14.30
CA PHE A 558 -16.30 -23.20 13.81
C PHE A 558 -17.51 -23.12 14.75
N LYS A 559 -17.29 -23.18 16.08
CA LYS A 559 -18.38 -23.04 17.07
C LYS A 559 -19.11 -21.70 16.95
N VAL A 560 -18.37 -20.63 16.70
CA VAL A 560 -18.95 -19.30 16.44
C VAL A 560 -19.68 -19.26 15.09
N MET A 561 -19.12 -19.84 14.02
CA MET A 561 -19.82 -19.96 12.74
C MET A 561 -21.14 -20.72 12.87
N ASP A 562 -21.17 -21.80 13.66
CA ASP A 562 -22.38 -22.55 13.94
C ASP A 562 -23.39 -21.77 14.81
N ALA A 563 -22.90 -20.93 15.73
CA ALA A 563 -23.74 -19.98 16.46
C ALA A 563 -24.38 -18.93 15.54
N GLU A 564 -23.61 -18.32 14.63
CA GLU A 564 -24.11 -17.38 13.61
C GLU A 564 -25.17 -18.02 12.69
N ARG A 565 -24.96 -19.28 12.31
CA ARG A 565 -25.96 -20.06 11.58
C ARG A 565 -27.25 -20.21 12.38
N ARG A 566 -27.18 -20.51 13.68
CA ARG A 566 -28.36 -20.55 14.56
C ARG A 566 -29.05 -19.19 14.70
N ARG A 567 -28.29 -18.10 14.87
CA ARG A 567 -28.83 -16.73 14.94
C ARG A 567 -29.63 -16.37 13.69
N SER A 568 -29.08 -16.71 12.53
CA SER A 568 -29.75 -16.54 11.23
C SER A 568 -31.04 -17.35 11.11
N GLN A 569 -31.07 -18.56 11.67
CA GLN A 569 -32.27 -19.38 11.71
C GLN A 569 -33.35 -18.74 12.59
N MET A 570 -32.99 -18.17 13.75
CA MET A 570 -33.95 -17.52 14.66
C MET A 570 -34.68 -16.32 14.02
N LEU A 571 -34.14 -15.72 12.95
CA LEU A 571 -34.81 -14.64 12.22
C LEU A 571 -35.90 -15.12 11.26
N ALA A 572 -36.02 -16.43 11.01
CA ALA A 572 -37.04 -16.98 10.11
C ALA A 572 -38.47 -16.76 10.63
N PRO A 573 -39.47 -16.63 9.72
CA PRO A 573 -40.86 -16.56 10.13
C PRO A 573 -41.25 -17.77 10.99
N PRO A 574 -42.14 -17.61 11.98
CA PRO A 574 -42.55 -18.69 12.88
C PRO A 574 -43.02 -19.97 12.16
N ASP A 575 -43.78 -19.82 11.08
CA ASP A 575 -44.26 -20.97 10.29
C ASP A 575 -43.13 -21.73 9.61
N ALA A 576 -42.11 -21.02 9.10
CA ALA A 576 -40.93 -21.62 8.50
C ALA A 576 -40.05 -22.33 9.54
N LEU A 577 -39.96 -21.78 10.75
CA LEU A 577 -39.28 -22.42 11.88
C LEU A 577 -40.00 -23.69 12.32
N LYS A 578 -41.33 -23.64 12.49
CA LYS A 578 -42.15 -24.80 12.84
C LYS A 578 -42.03 -25.93 11.80
N ALA A 579 -42.12 -25.58 10.50
CA ALA A 579 -41.94 -26.53 9.41
C ALA A 579 -40.53 -27.16 9.39
N ARG A 580 -39.49 -26.41 9.77
CA ARG A 580 -38.12 -26.95 9.89
C ARG A 580 -37.95 -27.88 11.07
N LEU A 581 -38.49 -27.54 12.24
CA LEU A 581 -38.45 -28.40 13.43
C LEU A 581 -39.12 -29.76 13.16
N LEU A 582 -40.27 -29.75 12.48
CA LEU A 582 -40.95 -30.96 11.99
C LEU A 582 -40.06 -31.80 11.07
N LYS A 583 -39.39 -31.16 10.09
CA LYS A 583 -38.46 -31.86 9.17
C LYS A 583 -37.21 -32.42 9.85
N SER A 584 -36.79 -31.83 10.97
CA SER A 584 -35.64 -32.28 11.76
C SER A 584 -35.99 -33.38 12.76
N GLY A 585 -37.24 -33.89 12.76
CA GLY A 585 -37.66 -35.03 13.59
C GLY A 585 -38.01 -34.65 15.04
N PHE A 586 -38.19 -33.36 15.35
CA PHE A 586 -38.71 -32.95 16.64
C PHE A 586 -40.23 -33.15 16.68
N ASP A 587 -40.70 -33.83 17.73
CA ASP A 587 -42.14 -33.96 17.99
C ASP A 587 -42.67 -32.62 18.53
N VAL A 588 -43.22 -31.83 17.62
CA VAL A 588 -43.93 -30.59 17.94
C VAL A 588 -45.45 -30.79 17.87
N ALA A 589 -45.93 -32.03 17.88
CA ALA A 589 -47.36 -32.33 17.91
C ALA A 589 -47.95 -31.83 19.25
N GLY A 590 -48.88 -30.88 19.17
CA GLY A 590 -49.48 -30.23 20.33
C GLY A 590 -48.86 -28.89 20.73
N ILE A 591 -47.74 -28.47 20.12
CA ILE A 591 -47.17 -27.14 20.34
C ILE A 591 -47.79 -26.15 19.33
N SER A 592 -48.44 -25.11 19.86
CA SER A 592 -49.03 -24.02 19.09
C SER A 592 -47.94 -23.18 18.38
N ALA A 593 -48.30 -22.47 17.31
CA ALA A 593 -47.34 -21.57 16.64
C ALA A 593 -46.91 -20.42 17.56
N GLU A 594 -47.79 -20.04 18.48
CA GLU A 594 -47.62 -19.03 19.50
C GLU A 594 -46.57 -19.44 20.55
N GLU A 595 -46.61 -20.69 21.04
CA GLU A 595 -45.62 -21.22 21.98
C GLU A 595 -44.22 -21.31 21.35
N VAL A 596 -44.12 -21.75 20.08
CA VAL A 596 -42.85 -21.73 19.34
C VAL A 596 -42.33 -20.29 19.20
N SER A 597 -43.21 -19.35 18.88
CA SER A 597 -42.85 -17.94 18.74
C SER A 597 -42.34 -17.35 20.05
N GLN A 598 -43.03 -17.62 21.18
CA GLN A 598 -42.60 -17.15 22.51
C GLN A 598 -41.24 -17.72 22.90
N ALA A 599 -40.99 -19.01 22.67
CA ALA A 599 -39.70 -19.64 22.97
C ALA A 599 -38.56 -19.03 22.12
N ILE A 600 -38.81 -18.78 20.83
CA ILE A 600 -37.83 -18.13 19.95
C ILE A 600 -37.56 -16.70 20.38
N GLU A 601 -38.57 -15.92 20.77
CA GLU A 601 -38.37 -14.56 21.28
C GLU A 601 -37.54 -14.55 22.58
N GLN A 602 -37.72 -15.52 23.48
CA GLN A 602 -36.84 -15.68 24.65
C GLN A 602 -35.39 -15.98 24.25
N LEU A 603 -35.16 -16.85 23.28
CA LEU A 603 -33.82 -17.14 22.76
C LEU A 603 -33.17 -15.90 22.11
N LYS A 604 -33.93 -15.14 21.33
CA LYS A 604 -33.46 -13.88 20.72
C LYS A 604 -33.09 -12.84 21.78
N LEU A 605 -33.87 -12.74 22.86
CA LEU A 605 -33.58 -11.81 23.95
C LEU A 605 -32.30 -12.20 24.69
N ALA A 606 -32.05 -13.50 24.88
CA ALA A 606 -30.88 -14.02 25.58
C ALA A 606 -29.57 -13.86 24.77
N ASP A 607 -29.61 -13.95 23.45
CA ASP A 607 -28.43 -13.75 22.60
C ASP A 607 -28.24 -12.26 22.24
N PRO A 608 -27.13 -11.61 22.64
CA PRO A 608 -26.93 -10.18 22.41
C PRO A 608 -26.66 -9.81 20.95
N LEU A 609 -26.38 -10.76 20.06
CA LEU A 609 -26.03 -10.49 18.67
C LEU A 609 -27.20 -10.70 17.70
N VAL A 610 -28.34 -11.21 18.17
CA VAL A 610 -29.54 -11.41 17.34
C VAL A 610 -30.36 -10.12 17.23
N SER A 611 -30.77 -9.77 16.01
CA SER A 611 -31.66 -8.61 15.80
C SER A 611 -33.05 -8.85 16.41
N LEU A 612 -33.57 -7.83 17.10
CA LEU A 612 -34.93 -7.81 17.64
C LEU A 612 -35.91 -6.99 16.76
N GLN A 613 -35.48 -6.61 15.55
CA GLN A 613 -36.34 -5.92 14.59
C GLN A 613 -37.34 -6.90 13.94
N PRO A 614 -38.60 -6.48 13.71
CA PRO A 614 -39.55 -7.28 12.96
C PRO A 614 -39.12 -7.42 11.50
N ASP A 615 -39.51 -8.54 10.87
CA ASP A 615 -39.28 -8.83 9.45
C ASP A 615 -37.80 -8.66 9.01
N SER A 616 -36.88 -9.21 9.79
CA SER A 616 -35.43 -9.04 9.54
C SER A 616 -34.89 -9.79 8.32
N LEU A 617 -35.67 -10.68 7.70
CA LEU A 617 -35.22 -11.45 6.53
C LEU A 617 -35.58 -10.82 5.17
N GLY A 618 -36.54 -9.90 5.06
CA GLY A 618 -36.97 -9.37 3.75
C GLY A 618 -36.02 -8.37 3.06
N GLY A 619 -34.73 -8.32 3.42
CA GLY A 619 -33.79 -7.29 2.97
C GLY A 619 -32.97 -7.60 1.71
N GLY A 620 -32.60 -8.86 1.47
CA GLY A 620 -31.75 -9.24 0.34
C GLY A 620 -32.51 -9.84 -0.86
N GLN A 621 -31.85 -10.00 -2.01
CA GLN A 621 -32.38 -10.83 -3.11
C GLN A 621 -32.80 -12.21 -2.56
N GLY A 622 -34.08 -12.55 -2.70
CA GLY A 622 -34.64 -13.80 -2.19
C GLY A 622 -34.93 -13.83 -0.68
N GLY A 623 -34.91 -12.70 0.04
CA GLY A 623 -35.24 -12.64 1.46
C GLY A 623 -34.13 -13.17 2.39
N GLY A 624 -32.86 -12.89 2.05
CA GLY A 624 -31.69 -13.23 2.85
C GLY A 624 -31.19 -12.09 3.75
N VAL A 625 -30.39 -12.46 4.76
CA VAL A 625 -29.58 -11.55 5.59
C VAL A 625 -28.10 -11.78 5.33
N LEU A 626 -27.29 -10.72 5.45
CA LEU A 626 -25.84 -10.83 5.35
C LEU A 626 -25.29 -11.36 6.68
N ASN A 627 -24.46 -12.40 6.61
CA ASN A 627 -23.62 -12.83 7.72
C ASN A 627 -22.16 -12.86 7.29
N MET A 628 -21.36 -11.98 7.88
CA MET A 628 -19.92 -11.90 7.62
C MET A 628 -19.15 -12.60 8.73
N PHE A 629 -18.24 -13.49 8.32
CA PHE A 629 -17.25 -14.11 9.19
C PHE A 629 -15.85 -13.77 8.65
N GLN A 630 -15.18 -12.81 9.29
CA GLN A 630 -14.06 -12.09 8.71
C GLN A 630 -12.72 -12.49 9.35
N LEU A 631 -11.92 -13.31 8.66
CA LEU A 631 -10.51 -13.54 8.99
C LEU A 631 -9.65 -12.44 8.31
N GLN A 632 -9.38 -11.35 9.01
CA GLN A 632 -8.73 -10.17 8.45
C GLN A 632 -7.57 -9.62 9.33
N PRO A 633 -6.58 -8.95 8.72
CA PRO A 633 -6.36 -8.86 7.26
C PRO A 633 -5.93 -10.21 6.66
N ASN A 634 -5.94 -10.34 5.32
CA ASN A 634 -5.36 -11.52 4.65
C ASN A 634 -3.82 -11.58 4.83
N PHE A 635 -3.16 -12.65 4.41
CA PHE A 635 -1.72 -12.86 4.62
C PHE A 635 -0.88 -11.70 4.05
N GLU A 636 -1.14 -11.31 2.80
CA GLU A 636 -0.48 -10.20 2.13
C GLU A 636 -0.66 -8.89 2.88
N MET A 637 -1.91 -8.59 3.24
CA MET A 637 -2.26 -7.34 3.89
C MET A 637 -1.76 -7.29 5.34
N ALA A 638 -1.63 -8.44 6.02
CA ALA A 638 -1.00 -8.54 7.33
C ALA A 638 0.49 -8.16 7.26
N LEU A 639 1.22 -8.72 6.28
CA LEU A 639 2.63 -8.38 6.06
C LEU A 639 2.81 -6.93 5.57
N TYR A 640 1.93 -6.47 4.68
CA TYR A 640 1.91 -5.09 4.18
C TYR A 640 1.79 -4.09 5.33
N LEU A 641 0.78 -4.26 6.20
CA LEU A 641 0.58 -3.39 7.35
C LEU A 641 1.74 -3.52 8.34
N ALA A 642 2.26 -4.73 8.56
CA ALA A 642 3.36 -4.96 9.48
C ALA A 642 4.64 -4.23 9.04
N GLN A 643 4.99 -4.33 7.75
CA GLN A 643 6.13 -3.61 7.17
C GLN A 643 5.92 -2.09 7.16
N ALA A 644 4.73 -1.62 6.77
CA ALA A 644 4.41 -0.18 6.73
C ALA A 644 4.47 0.49 8.11
N THR A 645 4.23 -0.25 9.19
CA THR A 645 4.09 0.28 10.55
C THR A 645 5.20 -0.14 11.52
N GLY A 646 6.12 -1.01 11.07
CA GLY A 646 7.18 -1.58 11.90
C GLY A 646 6.67 -2.59 12.93
N SER A 647 5.53 -3.23 12.66
CA SER A 647 4.85 -4.15 13.57
C SER A 647 5.31 -5.60 13.39
N VAL A 648 5.11 -6.41 14.43
CA VAL A 648 5.06 -7.88 14.30
C VAL A 648 3.65 -8.33 13.86
N VAL A 649 3.48 -9.58 13.44
CA VAL A 649 2.16 -10.15 13.18
C VAL A 649 1.72 -11.01 14.36
N VAL A 650 0.49 -10.85 14.82
CA VAL A 650 -0.13 -11.68 15.86
C VAL A 650 -1.39 -12.29 15.27
N THR A 651 -1.54 -13.60 15.37
CA THR A 651 -2.74 -14.33 14.93
C THR A 651 -3.17 -15.30 16.02
N ASP A 652 -4.45 -15.56 16.09
CA ASP A 652 -5.05 -16.64 16.86
C ASP A 652 -5.78 -17.65 15.93
N SER A 653 -5.61 -17.48 14.62
CA SER A 653 -6.09 -18.39 13.58
C SER A 653 -5.01 -19.38 13.19
N ALA A 654 -5.29 -20.68 13.38
CA ALA A 654 -4.42 -21.76 12.93
C ALA A 654 -4.23 -21.75 11.40
N HIS A 655 -5.26 -21.35 10.65
CA HIS A 655 -5.18 -21.21 9.20
C HIS A 655 -4.17 -20.13 8.79
N ARG A 656 -4.27 -18.92 9.38
CA ARG A 656 -3.29 -17.86 9.10
C ARG A 656 -1.88 -18.26 9.53
N TRP A 657 -1.76 -18.95 10.65
CA TRP A 657 -0.47 -19.45 11.11
C TRP A 657 0.16 -20.42 10.10
N ALA A 658 -0.62 -21.34 9.54
CA ALA A 658 -0.16 -22.26 8.50
C ALA A 658 0.28 -21.52 7.23
N GLU A 659 -0.43 -20.47 6.80
CA GLU A 659 -0.01 -19.66 5.65
C GLU A 659 1.35 -18.97 5.89
N ILE A 660 1.59 -18.45 7.10
CA ILE A 660 2.87 -17.82 7.46
C ILE A 660 4.01 -18.85 7.40
N LEU A 661 3.80 -20.04 7.97
CA LEU A 661 4.81 -21.11 7.94
C LEU A 661 5.06 -21.61 6.53
N ASP A 662 4.00 -21.84 5.73
CA ASP A 662 4.10 -22.25 4.34
C ASP A 662 4.91 -21.27 3.50
N ALA A 663 4.69 -19.96 3.69
CA ALA A 663 5.41 -18.92 2.97
C ALA A 663 6.92 -18.96 3.28
N LEU A 664 7.29 -19.18 4.54
CA LEU A 664 8.69 -19.33 4.95
C LEU A 664 9.33 -20.60 4.37
N LEU A 665 8.64 -21.74 4.50
CA LEU A 665 9.12 -23.04 4.06
C LEU A 665 9.29 -23.11 2.53
N ARG A 666 8.37 -22.52 1.75
CA ARG A 666 8.49 -22.45 0.29
C ARG A 666 9.74 -21.71 -0.17
N ARG A 667 10.26 -20.80 0.65
CA ARG A 667 11.53 -20.07 0.40
C ARG A 667 12.75 -20.76 1.02
N GLY A 668 12.58 -21.93 1.64
CA GLY A 668 13.65 -22.64 2.34
C GLY A 668 14.13 -21.93 3.60
N VAL A 669 13.30 -21.08 4.20
CA VAL A 669 13.62 -20.33 5.42
C VAL A 669 13.11 -21.09 6.63
N ASP A 670 13.99 -21.35 7.59
CA ASP A 670 13.63 -21.96 8.87
C ASP A 670 12.84 -20.94 9.74
N PRO A 671 11.56 -21.21 10.07
CA PRO A 671 10.76 -20.33 10.92
C PRO A 671 11.35 -20.12 12.32
N HIS A 672 12.20 -21.02 12.80
CA HIS A 672 12.83 -20.94 14.13
C HIS A 672 14.34 -20.70 14.06
N GLY A 673 14.85 -20.24 12.90
CA GLY A 673 16.28 -20.10 12.66
C GLY A 673 16.98 -19.03 13.52
N GLY A 674 16.25 -18.13 14.19
CA GLY A 674 16.78 -17.07 15.03
C GLY A 674 16.27 -17.10 16.48
N LEU A 675 17.10 -16.63 17.41
CA LEU A 675 16.74 -16.46 18.83
C LEU A 675 16.24 -17.75 19.52
N GLY A 676 16.84 -18.91 19.22
CA GLY A 676 16.36 -20.22 19.64
C GLY A 676 16.05 -20.36 21.14
N ASP A 677 16.92 -19.83 22.03
CA ASP A 677 16.69 -19.86 23.47
C ASP A 677 15.48 -19.04 23.92
N LEU A 678 15.27 -17.86 23.32
CA LEU A 678 14.12 -17.01 23.62
C LEU A 678 12.83 -17.66 23.09
N VAL A 679 12.85 -18.16 21.86
CA VAL A 679 11.73 -18.88 21.22
C VAL A 679 11.32 -20.07 22.09
N CYS A 680 12.28 -20.93 22.48
CA CYS A 680 12.02 -22.09 23.33
C CYS A 680 11.37 -21.71 24.67
N ARG A 681 11.77 -20.58 25.28
CA ARG A 681 11.18 -20.09 26.53
C ARG A 681 9.79 -19.50 26.33
N LEU A 682 9.56 -18.76 25.25
CA LEU A 682 8.25 -18.22 24.89
C LEU A 682 7.23 -19.36 24.67
N GLU A 683 7.61 -20.39 23.91
CA GLU A 683 6.70 -21.48 23.56
C GLU A 683 6.36 -22.42 24.73
N LYS A 684 7.26 -22.55 25.71
CA LYS A 684 7.03 -23.32 26.94
C LYS A 684 6.25 -22.54 28.00
N ALA A 685 6.23 -21.21 27.90
CA ALA A 685 5.59 -20.35 28.88
C ALA A 685 4.05 -20.41 28.80
N SER A 686 3.39 -19.89 29.83
CA SER A 686 1.93 -19.73 29.84
C SER A 686 1.58 -18.29 30.10
N PHE A 687 0.64 -17.80 29.32
CA PHE A 687 0.26 -16.39 29.31
C PHE A 687 -1.18 -16.28 29.75
N ALA A 688 -1.42 -15.48 30.77
CA ALA A 688 -2.75 -15.05 31.15
C ALA A 688 -3.20 -13.89 30.26
N PHE A 689 -4.28 -14.08 29.52
CA PHE A 689 -4.95 -13.06 28.74
C PHE A 689 -6.24 -12.65 29.46
N PRO A 690 -6.32 -11.44 30.04
CA PRO A 690 -7.57 -10.93 30.58
C PRO A 690 -8.62 -10.84 29.47
N GLN A 691 -9.85 -11.27 29.76
CA GLN A 691 -10.94 -11.27 28.79
C GLN A 691 -11.80 -10.00 28.81
N ASP A 692 -11.66 -9.18 29.86
CA ASP A 692 -12.38 -7.94 30.06
C ASP A 692 -11.52 -6.73 29.68
N GLU A 693 -12.05 -5.83 28.85
CA GLU A 693 -11.35 -4.65 28.35
C GLU A 693 -10.95 -3.66 29.45
N MET A 694 -11.72 -3.57 30.53
CA MET A 694 -11.44 -2.67 31.65
C MET A 694 -10.32 -3.23 32.53
N ASP A 695 -10.20 -4.54 32.64
CA ASP A 695 -9.04 -5.16 33.30
C ASP A 695 -7.75 -4.96 32.50
N VAL A 696 -7.81 -5.06 31.17
CA VAL A 696 -6.69 -4.70 30.28
C VAL A 696 -6.34 -3.22 30.45
N PHE A 697 -7.34 -2.32 30.46
CA PHE A 697 -7.16 -0.89 30.68
C PHE A 697 -6.43 -0.61 31.99
N ARG A 698 -6.86 -1.21 33.10
CA ARG A 698 -6.22 -1.05 34.42
C ARG A 698 -4.78 -1.58 34.41
N LEU A 699 -4.57 -2.79 33.90
CA LEU A 699 -3.25 -3.41 33.79
C LEU A 699 -2.26 -2.56 32.98
N ALA A 700 -2.73 -1.91 31.92
CA ALA A 700 -1.89 -1.03 31.13
C ALA A 700 -1.48 0.23 31.90
N LEU A 701 -2.39 0.84 32.66
CA LEU A 701 -2.10 2.00 33.50
C LEU A 701 -1.14 1.67 34.66
N ASP A 702 -1.26 0.48 35.25
CA ASP A 702 -0.36 0.01 36.30
C ASP A 702 1.08 -0.23 35.81
N GLY A 703 1.27 -0.39 34.51
CA GLY A 703 2.59 -0.56 33.89
C GLY A 703 3.30 -1.89 34.21
N SER A 704 2.65 -2.82 34.90
CA SER A 704 3.27 -4.08 35.36
C SER A 704 3.71 -5.00 34.21
N LEU A 705 3.11 -4.85 33.02
CA LEU A 705 3.46 -5.59 31.80
C LEU A 705 4.26 -4.74 30.79
N ALA A 706 4.57 -3.48 31.12
CA ALA A 706 5.12 -2.50 30.17
C ALA A 706 6.50 -2.87 29.59
N ALA A 707 7.20 -3.84 30.20
CA ALA A 707 8.49 -4.33 29.73
C ALA A 707 8.39 -5.41 28.63
N TYR A 708 7.22 -6.03 28.39
CA TYR A 708 7.07 -7.02 27.32
C TYR A 708 7.21 -6.40 25.92
N PRO A 709 6.44 -5.33 25.57
CA PRO A 709 6.51 -4.78 24.22
C PRO A 709 7.93 -4.34 23.79
N PRO A 710 8.71 -3.59 24.60
CA PRO A 710 10.06 -3.20 24.19
C PRO A 710 11.01 -4.40 24.07
N LEU A 711 10.86 -5.45 24.89
CA LEU A 711 11.68 -6.66 24.79
C LEU A 711 11.43 -7.41 23.47
N LEU A 712 10.16 -7.58 23.08
CA LEU A 712 9.80 -8.24 21.82
C LEU A 712 10.19 -7.39 20.60
N HIS A 713 10.04 -6.06 20.69
CA HIS A 713 10.52 -5.15 19.66
C HIS A 713 12.05 -5.23 19.49
N GLU A 714 12.79 -5.26 20.61
CA GLU A 714 14.25 -5.40 20.61
C GLU A 714 14.69 -6.72 19.96
N ALA A 715 14.01 -7.83 20.26
CA ALA A 715 14.22 -9.12 19.62
C ALA A 715 13.99 -9.07 18.10
N GLY A 716 12.86 -8.49 17.66
CA GLY A 716 12.57 -8.31 16.23
C GLY A 716 13.61 -7.44 15.51
N LYS A 717 13.98 -6.30 16.11
CA LYS A 717 15.01 -5.39 15.58
C LYS A 717 16.38 -6.07 15.48
N TYR A 718 16.71 -6.94 16.44
CA TYR A 718 17.92 -7.73 16.38
C TYR A 718 17.92 -8.68 15.18
N LEU A 719 16.83 -9.44 14.99
CA LEU A 719 16.68 -10.40 13.89
C LEU A 719 16.82 -9.73 12.52
N THR A 720 16.14 -8.61 12.29
CA THR A 720 16.22 -7.88 11.01
C THR A 720 17.61 -7.28 10.78
N GLY A 721 18.36 -6.99 11.84
CA GLY A 721 19.73 -6.46 11.77
C GLY A 721 20.82 -7.50 11.46
N LEU A 722 20.55 -8.81 11.61
CA LEU A 722 21.53 -9.88 11.42
C LEU A 722 22.08 -9.99 9.99
N LYS A 723 21.42 -9.40 8.98
CA LYS A 723 21.97 -9.30 7.62
C LYS A 723 23.31 -8.54 7.58
N THR A 724 23.48 -7.58 8.49
CA THR A 724 24.64 -6.66 8.52
C THR A 724 25.63 -6.98 9.64
N ARG A 725 25.32 -7.95 10.52
CA ARG A 725 26.05 -8.20 11.75
C ARG A 725 26.11 -9.70 12.04
N ALA A 726 27.25 -10.17 12.56
CA ALA A 726 27.35 -11.53 13.09
C ALA A 726 26.40 -11.72 14.27
N SER A 727 25.93 -12.97 14.47
CA SER A 727 25.19 -13.36 15.68
C SER A 727 26.02 -13.05 16.93
N LYS A 728 25.33 -12.73 18.02
CA LYS A 728 25.91 -12.31 19.30
C LYS A 728 25.32 -13.18 20.41
N PRO A 729 25.89 -14.36 20.68
CA PRO A 729 25.31 -15.33 21.62
C PRO A 729 25.00 -14.75 23.00
N ASN A 730 25.87 -13.91 23.55
CA ASN A 730 25.65 -13.26 24.85
C ASN A 730 24.44 -12.31 24.85
N TYR A 731 24.18 -11.64 23.73
CA TYR A 731 23.03 -10.75 23.58
C TYR A 731 21.72 -11.55 23.46
N GLU A 732 21.74 -12.64 22.67
CA GLU A 732 20.61 -13.56 22.54
C GLU A 732 20.26 -14.22 23.88
N ALA A 733 21.27 -14.71 24.61
CA ALA A 733 21.11 -15.25 25.96
C ALA A 733 20.57 -14.19 26.94
N GLY A 734 21.02 -12.93 26.80
CA GLY A 734 20.52 -11.79 27.57
C GLY A 734 19.04 -11.47 27.31
N LEU A 735 18.57 -11.56 26.06
CA LEU A 735 17.15 -11.44 25.72
C LEU A 735 16.32 -12.54 26.38
N ALA A 736 16.76 -13.80 26.27
CA ALA A 736 16.10 -14.96 26.87
C ALA A 736 16.05 -14.87 28.41
N GLY A 737 17.14 -14.42 29.04
CA GLY A 737 17.23 -14.21 30.49
C GLY A 737 16.29 -13.10 30.98
N ARG A 738 16.27 -11.95 30.30
CA ARG A 738 15.35 -10.85 30.62
C ARG A 738 13.89 -11.26 30.48
N PHE A 739 13.55 -12.03 29.44
CA PHE A 739 12.20 -12.58 29.28
C PHE A 739 11.80 -13.44 30.48
N SER A 740 12.65 -14.38 30.91
CA SER A 740 12.33 -15.26 32.04
C SER A 740 12.09 -14.49 33.33
N ALA A 741 12.95 -13.51 33.65
CA ALA A 741 12.81 -12.68 34.85
C ALA A 741 11.51 -11.85 34.81
N LEU A 742 11.22 -11.24 33.66
CA LEU A 742 9.98 -10.49 33.43
C LEU A 742 8.74 -11.37 33.52
N HIS A 743 8.78 -12.56 32.92
CA HIS A 743 7.60 -13.40 32.77
C HIS A 743 7.11 -13.92 34.12
N VAL A 744 8.01 -14.33 35.02
CA VAL A 744 7.63 -14.80 36.36
C VAL A 744 6.92 -13.70 37.16
N SER A 745 7.45 -12.48 37.16
CA SER A 745 6.86 -11.38 37.93
C SER A 745 5.51 -10.94 37.32
N ALA A 746 5.44 -10.78 36.00
CA ALA A 746 4.24 -10.34 35.32
C ALA A 746 3.08 -11.34 35.45
N GLN A 747 3.33 -12.64 35.23
CA GLN A 747 2.29 -13.66 35.35
C GLN A 747 1.83 -13.86 36.80
N SER A 748 2.74 -13.72 37.78
CA SER A 748 2.36 -13.72 39.20
C SER A 748 1.43 -12.55 39.53
N PHE A 749 1.70 -11.36 38.97
CA PHE A 749 0.86 -10.18 39.17
C PHE A 749 -0.56 -10.36 38.59
N ILE A 750 -0.68 -10.83 37.34
CA ILE A 750 -1.99 -11.06 36.70
C ILE A 750 -2.76 -12.16 37.44
N SER A 751 -2.07 -13.21 37.88
CA SER A 751 -2.71 -14.35 38.56
C SER A 751 -3.34 -13.96 39.90
N LYS A 752 -2.79 -12.94 40.59
CA LYS A 752 -3.33 -12.42 41.85
C LYS A 752 -4.60 -11.59 41.67
N ARG A 753 -4.93 -11.18 40.44
CA ARG A 753 -6.18 -10.47 40.14
C ARG A 753 -7.31 -11.45 39.92
N ASP A 754 -8.41 -11.20 40.61
CA ASP A 754 -9.67 -11.92 40.46
C ASP A 754 -10.43 -11.40 39.24
N ALA A 755 -9.87 -11.68 38.06
CA ALA A 755 -10.39 -11.28 36.75
C ALA A 755 -10.48 -12.51 35.84
N PRO A 756 -11.54 -12.62 35.00
CA PRO A 756 -11.65 -13.64 33.96
C PRO A 756 -10.47 -13.58 33.01
N LYS A 757 -9.84 -14.74 32.78
CA LYS A 757 -8.62 -14.84 31.98
C LYS A 757 -8.55 -16.19 31.27
N VAL A 758 -8.02 -16.17 30.05
CA VAL A 758 -7.64 -17.36 29.30
C VAL A 758 -6.17 -17.64 29.53
N ILE A 759 -5.84 -18.89 29.82
CA ILE A 759 -4.45 -19.34 29.85
C ILE A 759 -4.11 -19.85 28.46
N GLY A 760 -3.23 -19.13 27.77
CA GLY A 760 -2.77 -19.47 26.44
C GLY A 760 -1.29 -19.82 26.37
N ARG A 761 -0.88 -20.33 25.21
CA ARG A 761 0.51 -20.47 24.78
C ARG A 761 0.75 -19.62 23.54
N MET A 762 2.02 -19.32 23.27
CA MET A 762 2.46 -18.57 22.10
C MET A 762 3.42 -19.43 21.28
N LYS A 763 3.08 -19.75 20.02
CA LYS A 763 4.06 -20.26 19.04
C LYS A 763 4.72 -19.08 18.34
N VAL A 764 6.00 -19.21 17.96
CA VAL A 764 6.79 -18.06 17.48
C VAL A 764 7.52 -18.39 16.18
N ALA A 765 7.36 -17.54 15.18
CA ALA A 765 8.15 -17.54 13.96
C ALA A 765 9.15 -16.38 14.04
N ALA A 766 10.42 -16.73 14.18
CA ALA A 766 11.56 -15.85 14.37
C ALA A 766 12.69 -16.16 13.36
N PRO A 767 12.41 -16.16 12.03
CA PRO A 767 13.43 -16.46 11.04
C PRO A 767 14.54 -15.40 11.06
N VAL A 768 15.77 -15.81 10.75
CA VAL A 768 16.90 -14.88 10.60
C VAL A 768 16.56 -13.87 9.48
N GLN A 769 16.80 -12.58 9.74
CA GLN A 769 16.40 -11.44 8.87
C GLN A 769 14.89 -11.15 8.83
N GLY A 770 14.02 -11.96 9.43
CA GLY A 770 12.56 -11.76 9.41
C GLY A 770 11.86 -12.36 8.19
N ILE A 771 10.54 -12.22 8.15
CA ILE A 771 9.62 -12.77 7.15
C ILE A 771 9.63 -11.86 5.91
N TYR A 772 9.93 -12.44 4.75
CA TYR A 772 10.09 -11.72 3.49
C TYR A 772 9.21 -12.30 2.38
N ASP A 773 8.49 -11.42 1.69
CA ASP A 773 7.78 -11.72 0.46
C ASP A 773 7.94 -10.53 -0.52
N PRO A 774 8.62 -10.71 -1.67
CA PRO A 774 8.85 -9.63 -2.63
C PRO A 774 7.54 -9.04 -3.16
N THR A 775 6.47 -9.84 -3.24
CA THR A 775 5.19 -9.33 -3.73
C THR A 775 4.59 -8.30 -2.77
N VAL A 776 4.84 -8.40 -1.46
CA VAL A 776 4.39 -7.40 -0.48
C VAL A 776 5.20 -6.11 -0.61
N ASN A 777 6.52 -6.20 -0.86
CA ASN A 777 7.33 -5.01 -1.18
C ASN A 777 6.84 -4.32 -2.45
N ARG A 778 6.41 -5.08 -3.47
CA ARG A 778 5.75 -4.53 -4.65
C ARG A 778 4.45 -3.79 -4.28
N LEU A 779 3.59 -4.39 -3.47
CA LEU A 779 2.35 -3.73 -3.02
C LEU A 779 2.64 -2.41 -2.30
N LEU A 780 3.64 -2.37 -1.42
CA LEU A 780 4.07 -1.14 -0.71
C LEU A 780 4.58 -0.08 -1.69
N LEU A 781 5.42 -0.46 -2.65
CA LEU A 781 5.92 0.42 -3.70
C LEU A 781 4.78 1.01 -4.53
N MET A 782 3.84 0.18 -4.98
CA MET A 782 2.70 0.59 -5.79
C MET A 782 1.72 1.47 -5.02
N SER A 783 1.58 1.24 -3.71
CA SER A 783 0.73 2.05 -2.81
C SER A 783 1.35 3.40 -2.41
N ASN A 784 2.58 3.71 -2.83
CA ASN A 784 3.33 4.88 -2.40
C ASN A 784 3.79 4.90 -0.93
N ALA A 785 4.10 3.74 -0.34
CA ALA A 785 4.79 3.73 0.93
C ALA A 785 6.24 4.22 0.77
N GLU A 786 6.64 5.26 1.51
CA GLU A 786 8.01 5.82 1.44
C GLU A 786 8.94 5.29 2.54
N HIS A 787 8.36 4.93 3.68
CA HIS A 787 9.08 4.46 4.85
C HIS A 787 8.41 3.20 5.38
N TYR A 788 9.02 2.06 5.10
CA TYR A 788 8.57 0.74 5.52
C TYR A 788 9.77 -0.14 5.84
N LEU A 789 9.55 -1.22 6.59
CA LEU A 789 10.56 -2.25 6.79
C LEU A 789 10.63 -3.17 5.57
N ASP A 790 11.83 -3.55 5.15
CA ASP A 790 12.01 -4.53 4.07
C ASP A 790 11.38 -5.89 4.38
N ARG A 791 11.19 -6.22 5.67
CA ARG A 791 10.76 -7.53 6.18
C ARG A 791 9.92 -7.37 7.43
N THR A 792 8.96 -8.27 7.61
CA THR A 792 8.20 -8.35 8.87
C THR A 792 9.07 -9.03 9.93
N PRO A 793 9.31 -8.44 11.12
CA PRO A 793 10.32 -8.96 12.03
C PRO A 793 10.04 -10.36 12.58
N MET A 794 8.83 -10.60 13.07
CA MET A 794 8.41 -11.83 13.74
C MET A 794 6.91 -12.04 13.57
N ALA A 795 6.44 -13.28 13.74
CA ALA A 795 5.03 -13.59 13.87
C ALA A 795 4.75 -14.49 15.08
N PHE A 796 3.57 -14.33 15.69
CA PHE A 796 3.15 -15.04 16.89
C PHE A 796 1.77 -15.65 16.67
N PHE A 797 1.62 -16.91 17.10
CA PHE A 797 0.34 -17.60 17.12
C PHE A 797 -0.11 -17.87 18.56
N LEU A 798 -1.30 -17.37 18.90
CA LEU A 798 -1.91 -17.49 20.21
C LEU A 798 -2.93 -18.64 20.19
N GLU A 799 -2.80 -19.58 21.13
CA GLU A 799 -3.74 -20.70 21.26
C GLU A 799 -4.03 -21.02 22.73
N PRO A 800 -5.21 -21.56 23.05
CA PRO A 800 -5.52 -22.07 24.39
C PRO A 800 -4.53 -23.16 24.82
N ARG A 801 -4.21 -23.20 26.12
CA ARG A 801 -3.22 -24.12 26.69
C ARG A 801 -3.69 -25.58 26.78
#